data_AF-A0A7M3SWN2-F1
#
_entry.id   AF-A0A7M3SWN2-F1
#
_cell.length_a   1.000
_cell.length_b   1.000
_cell.length_c   1.000
_cell.angle_alpha   90.00
_cell.angle_beta   90.00
_cell.angle_gamma   90.00
#
_symmetry.space_group_name_H-M   'P 1'
#
loop_
_entity.id
_entity.type
_entity.pdbx_description
1 polymer ?
#
loop_
_entity_poly.entity_id
_entity_poly.type
_entity_poly.pdbx_seq_one_letter_code
_entity_poly.pdbx_strand_id
1 'polypeptide(L)'
;MGKLYKFLIFFSILLIPLLGFELNAQATYTVTSTEDFPDFDLEDNLCADVNGNCTLRAAIENANKTKEPDNIFFNIPGEGIKTISLVENLPPITETILLDATTQPGYTWSTPKIVLSGKNLELIKWDQDQPRELIPQGFLLTGNSSGSSIKGFVIGGFGLLIEDNNGEVAEYYLGIGIQAVNSGSHTIQSNFIGVQADGLTPFQNAFGIIFGSEDGFNDSQNNLIGGNNPDEANVVGGSWRTSIFFGYKSGESEVRGNYVGIGIDGITTLNNRTGIGVSYPSYNNIIDGNLISGNNVGLHIIGKNNTVINNVVGLNKTKDLAVPNLYGIGITNTNNIIGEAGSKNLISGNDVAIHLYSESINSPAENNLIQYNFIGTDEDGIFSIPNREGLEIYGRGCYNNRISDNVISGNSGNGINIWNQANNNFIVSNYIGLNIGKDALGNKQSGIRIDGYDNKIGGESPDEQNYIAYNAKAISMVNSIKVTNNQISQNSVFNNGFGIDLGEDNITENDIRDADDGPNNLQNYPDLIVADFSSNLMNIELKFESDPAYSAYPIKIQLFKSDGNRQGKKYIGEFQLNESDLPKGKKSLVKSFELMADHQLNSGDLILSTATDANGNTSEFSAEIAVTGSEACIPEVFYADVDGDGLGDLANSIQECSAPEGFVSNSDDCDDTDAEIGALEVWYLDSDTDGYGDPSISIEDCLQPNGYVRDNTDCDDSNSLVFPGALDDSVDGIDQDCDGTDGPISACQGSDQLQVSEVCSTNSNVYWEITNLSSCNVDGRWELRKSSSTGASSGSFSLTPAESIEVVSGTISKGKTQIVVYWNDSNGLETSISQNASGIECSGAKTILSTATSDLIISPNPIADDRIRLFFTQPISAGILEVKIYSTSGNMVYQESREVPAPTNEITVEIDHSSWLEGVYILNAEINGVNHQIQFIK
;
A
#
# COMPACT_ATOMS: atom_id res chain seq x y z
N MET A 1 -21.04 50.75 22.41
CA MET A 1 -22.06 51.01 23.44
C MET A 1 -23.25 50.10 23.15
N GLY A 2 -23.72 49.18 23.97
CA GLY A 2 -23.36 48.69 25.31
C GLY A 2 -24.27 47.48 25.58
N LYS A 3 -23.68 46.33 25.94
CA LYS A 3 -23.77 45.69 27.27
C LYS A 3 -25.21 45.37 27.74
N LEU A 4 -25.58 44.10 27.84
CA LEU A 4 -25.36 43.21 29.01
C LEU A 4 -26.48 43.37 30.05
N TYR A 5 -27.27 42.32 30.30
CA TYR A 5 -27.70 41.99 31.68
C TYR A 5 -27.82 40.47 31.87
N LYS A 6 -26.90 39.98 32.69
CA LYS A 6 -26.85 38.68 33.39
C LYS A 6 -27.68 38.74 34.68
N PHE A 7 -27.80 37.55 35.31
CA PHE A 7 -28.06 37.20 36.72
C PHE A 7 -29.48 36.69 37.05
N LEU A 8 -29.67 35.38 37.27
CA LEU A 8 -29.33 34.49 38.41
C LEU A 8 -30.05 34.81 39.75
N ILE A 9 -30.97 33.88 40.09
CA ILE A 9 -31.27 33.26 41.40
C ILE A 9 -31.88 34.11 42.53
N PHE A 10 -33.11 33.75 42.96
CA PHE A 10 -33.39 33.40 44.36
C PHE A 10 -34.59 32.44 44.50
N PHE A 11 -34.37 31.38 45.28
CA PHE A 11 -35.24 30.25 45.65
C PHE A 11 -36.57 30.65 46.32
N SER A 12 -37.66 29.92 46.03
CA SER A 12 -38.52 29.36 47.08
C SER A 12 -39.34 28.16 46.57
N ILE A 13 -39.13 27.02 47.22
CA ILE A 13 -39.82 25.73 47.03
C ILE A 13 -41.21 25.82 47.68
N LEU A 14 -42.27 25.37 46.99
CA LEU A 14 -43.40 24.63 47.60
C LEU A 14 -44.25 23.86 46.56
N LEU A 15 -44.03 22.54 46.52
CA LEU A 15 -44.93 21.40 46.22
C LEU A 15 -46.10 21.55 45.22
N ILE A 16 -45.96 20.92 44.04
CA ILE A 16 -47.01 20.32 43.16
C ILE A 16 -46.37 19.06 42.51
N PRO A 17 -47.07 17.93 42.30
CA PRO A 17 -46.60 16.58 42.66
C PRO A 17 -45.58 15.98 41.67
N LEU A 18 -44.70 15.14 42.22
CA LEU A 18 -43.98 14.09 41.49
C LEU A 18 -44.99 13.25 40.68
N LEU A 19 -45.13 13.54 39.39
CA LEU A 19 -45.45 12.50 38.42
C LEU A 19 -44.10 11.85 38.13
N GLY A 20 -43.94 10.62 38.60
CA GLY A 20 -42.72 9.84 38.43
C GLY A 20 -42.37 9.75 36.95
N PHE A 21 -41.31 10.45 36.54
CA PHE A 21 -40.40 9.84 35.59
C PHE A 21 -39.69 8.73 36.37
N GLU A 22 -40.24 7.51 36.27
CA GLU A 22 -39.39 6.34 36.48
C GLU A 22 -38.33 6.41 35.40
N LEU A 23 -37.12 6.85 35.76
CA LEU A 23 -35.93 6.35 35.08
C LEU A 23 -35.95 4.85 35.35
N ASN A 24 -36.51 4.07 34.42
CA ASN A 24 -36.26 2.63 34.44
C ASN A 24 -34.78 2.46 34.14
N ALA A 25 -34.06 1.85 35.07
CA ALA A 25 -32.67 1.50 34.87
C ALA A 25 -32.57 0.49 33.72
N GLN A 26 -31.53 0.61 32.90
CA GLN A 26 -31.15 -0.38 31.90
C GLN A 26 -31.25 -1.79 32.49
N ALA A 27 -32.12 -2.64 31.94
CA ALA A 27 -32.28 -4.00 32.42
C ALA A 27 -31.13 -4.86 31.90
N THR A 28 -30.82 -5.93 32.65
CA THR A 28 -29.83 -6.92 32.23
C THR A 28 -30.41 -8.31 32.42
N TYR A 29 -30.61 -9.02 31.31
CA TYR A 29 -31.08 -10.39 31.29
C TYR A 29 -29.88 -11.32 31.06
N THR A 30 -29.70 -12.34 31.91
CA THR A 30 -28.60 -13.31 31.76
C THR A 30 -29.17 -14.64 31.30
N VAL A 31 -28.88 -15.02 30.05
CA VAL A 31 -29.24 -16.30 29.46
C VAL A 31 -28.46 -17.41 30.18
N THR A 32 -29.20 -18.39 30.70
CA THR A 32 -28.68 -19.48 31.54
C THR A 32 -28.97 -20.88 30.99
N SER A 33 -29.70 -20.97 29.87
CA SER A 33 -30.11 -22.23 29.26
C SER A 33 -29.96 -22.22 27.74
N THR A 34 -29.71 -23.40 27.17
CA THR A 34 -29.70 -23.64 25.71
C THR A 34 -31.08 -23.95 25.13
N GLU A 35 -32.10 -24.09 25.98
CA GLU A 35 -33.48 -24.30 25.55
C GLU A 35 -34.04 -23.07 24.83
N ASP A 36 -35.09 -23.26 24.02
CA ASP A 36 -35.73 -22.24 23.17
C ASP A 36 -37.21 -22.01 23.56
N PHE A 37 -37.52 -22.06 24.85
CA PHE A 37 -38.88 -21.79 25.34
C PHE A 37 -39.12 -20.28 25.48
N PRO A 38 -40.35 -19.81 25.19
CA PRO A 38 -40.72 -18.42 25.47
C PRO A 38 -40.79 -18.18 26.97
N ASP A 39 -40.85 -16.91 27.35
CA ASP A 39 -41.13 -16.52 28.72
C ASP A 39 -42.50 -17.05 29.19
N PHE A 40 -42.56 -17.51 30.43
CA PHE A 40 -43.77 -18.09 30.99
C PHE A 40 -44.83 -17.04 31.32
N ASP A 41 -44.44 -15.85 31.77
CA ASP A 41 -45.31 -14.74 32.12
C ASP A 41 -44.66 -13.39 31.78
N LEU A 42 -44.89 -12.93 30.56
CA LEU A 42 -44.34 -11.67 30.07
C LEU A 42 -44.73 -10.42 30.89
N GLU A 43 -45.65 -10.50 31.85
CA GLU A 43 -46.04 -9.37 32.69
C GLU A 43 -45.26 -9.29 34.02
N ASP A 44 -44.42 -10.29 34.36
CA ASP A 44 -43.80 -10.40 35.70
C ASP A 44 -42.42 -9.73 35.86
N ASN A 45 -41.88 -9.15 34.77
CA ASN A 45 -40.55 -8.52 34.68
C ASN A 45 -39.37 -9.46 35.02
N LEU A 46 -39.57 -10.77 35.04
CA LEU A 46 -38.52 -11.76 35.18
C LEU A 46 -38.29 -12.43 33.82
N CYS A 47 -37.04 -12.73 33.50
CA CYS A 47 -36.74 -13.61 32.37
C CYS A 47 -36.80 -15.06 32.87
N ALA A 48 -37.90 -15.75 32.62
CA ALA A 48 -38.08 -17.13 33.07
C ALA A 48 -39.03 -17.92 32.16
N ASP A 49 -38.54 -19.02 31.60
CA ASP A 49 -39.36 -20.02 30.92
C ASP A 49 -40.19 -20.85 31.92
N VAL A 50 -40.99 -21.80 31.40
CA VAL A 50 -41.81 -22.71 32.20
C VAL A 50 -41.01 -23.55 33.22
N ASN A 51 -39.69 -23.66 33.05
CA ASN A 51 -38.77 -24.38 33.92
C ASN A 51 -37.98 -23.44 34.86
N GLY A 52 -38.21 -22.12 34.79
CA GLY A 52 -37.52 -21.11 35.57
C GLY A 52 -36.14 -20.72 35.04
N ASN A 53 -35.80 -21.09 33.80
CA ASN A 53 -34.55 -20.68 33.15
C ASN A 53 -34.76 -19.44 32.31
N CYS A 54 -33.78 -18.54 32.27
CA CYS A 54 -33.76 -17.47 31.27
C CYS A 54 -33.17 -18.02 29.96
N THR A 55 -34.02 -18.24 28.95
CA THR A 55 -33.63 -18.61 27.58
C THR A 55 -33.31 -17.35 26.77
N LEU A 56 -32.64 -17.50 25.62
CA LEU A 56 -32.43 -16.37 24.70
C LEU A 56 -33.76 -15.79 24.19
N ARG A 57 -34.73 -16.64 23.87
CA ARG A 57 -36.08 -16.22 23.47
C ARG A 57 -36.75 -15.38 24.54
N ALA A 58 -36.84 -15.90 25.77
CA ALA A 58 -37.44 -15.18 26.89
C ALA A 58 -36.71 -13.84 27.18
N ALA A 59 -35.38 -13.80 27.05
CA ALA A 59 -34.62 -12.56 27.23
C ALA A 59 -34.95 -11.50 26.17
N ILE A 60 -35.09 -11.89 24.90
CA ILE A 60 -35.49 -10.97 23.81
C ILE A 60 -36.93 -10.49 24.02
N GLU A 61 -37.86 -11.39 24.37
CA GLU A 61 -39.25 -11.00 24.64
C GLU A 61 -39.33 -10.00 25.78
N ASN A 62 -38.52 -10.19 26.83
CA ASN A 62 -38.47 -9.26 27.94
C ASN A 62 -37.86 -7.90 27.56
N ALA A 63 -36.76 -7.90 26.82
CA ALA A 63 -36.11 -6.68 26.34
C ALA A 63 -37.02 -5.86 25.41
N ASN A 64 -37.82 -6.50 24.57
CA ASN A 64 -38.77 -5.82 23.68
C ASN A 64 -39.91 -5.09 24.41
N LYS A 65 -40.09 -5.30 25.72
CA LYS A 65 -41.10 -4.58 26.53
C LYS A 65 -40.60 -3.22 26.98
N THR A 66 -39.28 -3.04 27.08
CA THR A 66 -38.68 -1.82 27.60
C THR A 66 -38.46 -0.83 26.46
N LYS A 67 -38.34 0.45 26.79
CA LYS A 67 -38.03 1.51 25.81
C LYS A 67 -36.60 2.00 25.93
N GLU A 68 -35.93 1.62 27.02
CA GLU A 68 -34.55 2.00 27.28
C GLU A 68 -33.64 0.85 26.79
N PRO A 69 -32.41 1.14 26.35
CA PRO A 69 -31.52 0.09 25.88
C PRO A 69 -31.25 -0.97 26.96
N ASP A 70 -31.46 -2.23 26.63
CA ASP A 70 -31.27 -3.36 27.55
C ASP A 70 -30.06 -4.22 27.19
N ASN A 71 -29.51 -4.92 28.18
CA ASN A 71 -28.41 -5.86 27.99
C ASN A 71 -28.90 -7.31 28.06
N ILE A 72 -28.42 -8.14 27.15
CA ILE A 72 -28.59 -9.60 27.19
C ILE A 72 -27.20 -10.24 27.22
N PHE A 73 -26.87 -10.84 28.36
CA PHE A 73 -25.60 -11.52 28.65
C PHE A 73 -25.78 -13.03 28.77
N PHE A 74 -24.68 -13.78 28.82
CA PHE A 74 -24.67 -15.24 28.80
C PHE A 74 -23.86 -15.80 29.96
N ASN A 75 -24.44 -16.76 30.68
CA ASN A 75 -23.76 -17.56 31.69
C ASN A 75 -24.40 -18.96 31.76
N ILE A 76 -24.38 -19.67 30.63
CA ILE A 76 -24.94 -21.00 30.51
C ILE A 76 -23.99 -22.01 31.19
N PRO A 77 -24.45 -22.81 32.16
CA PRO A 77 -23.60 -23.73 32.91
C PRO A 77 -22.89 -24.82 32.07
N GLY A 78 -21.79 -25.32 32.61
CA GLY A 78 -20.98 -26.42 32.07
C GLY A 78 -19.83 -25.97 31.16
N GLU A 79 -19.01 -26.90 30.73
CA GLU A 79 -17.88 -26.64 29.80
C GLU A 79 -18.29 -26.71 28.32
N GLY A 80 -17.44 -26.21 27.43
CA GLY A 80 -17.58 -26.37 25.98
C GLY A 80 -18.61 -25.45 25.31
N ILE A 81 -18.90 -25.75 24.04
CA ILE A 81 -19.85 -25.00 23.20
C ILE A 81 -21.28 -25.15 23.73
N LYS A 82 -22.03 -24.04 23.71
CA LYS A 82 -23.44 -23.93 24.09
C LYS A 82 -24.27 -23.70 22.85
N THR A 83 -24.95 -24.74 22.39
CA THR A 83 -25.76 -24.67 21.18
C THR A 83 -27.22 -24.45 21.51
N ILE A 84 -27.74 -23.27 21.19
CA ILE A 84 -29.17 -22.96 21.19
C ILE A 84 -29.73 -23.40 19.84
N SER A 85 -30.55 -24.45 19.84
CA SER A 85 -31.15 -25.01 18.61
C SER A 85 -32.59 -24.54 18.47
N LEU A 86 -32.83 -23.65 17.50
CA LEU A 86 -34.14 -23.03 17.33
C LEU A 86 -35.18 -24.03 16.81
N VAL A 87 -36.37 -24.02 17.40
CA VAL A 87 -37.52 -24.81 16.93
C VAL A 87 -38.48 -23.99 16.08
N GLU A 88 -38.44 -22.67 16.25
CA GLU A 88 -39.10 -21.65 15.42
C GLU A 88 -38.23 -20.39 15.39
N ASN A 89 -38.51 -19.44 14.50
CA ASN A 89 -37.77 -18.17 14.45
C ASN A 89 -37.81 -17.47 15.83
N LEU A 90 -36.70 -16.83 16.21
CA LEU A 90 -36.70 -15.94 17.39
C LEU A 90 -37.68 -14.78 17.17
N PRO A 91 -38.28 -14.23 18.24
CA PRO A 91 -39.05 -13.01 18.14
C PRO A 91 -38.17 -11.88 17.58
N PRO A 92 -38.71 -10.99 16.71
CA PRO A 92 -37.94 -9.86 16.20
C PRO A 92 -37.47 -8.97 17.35
N ILE A 93 -36.26 -8.44 17.25
CA ILE A 93 -35.74 -7.41 18.16
C ILE A 93 -36.33 -6.08 17.72
N THR A 94 -37.20 -5.50 18.56
CA THR A 94 -37.96 -4.29 18.24
C THR A 94 -37.50 -3.05 19.02
N GLU A 95 -36.66 -3.22 20.02
CA GLU A 95 -36.12 -2.17 20.89
C GLU A 95 -34.59 -2.30 20.95
N THR A 96 -33.88 -1.23 21.30
CA THR A 96 -32.41 -1.20 21.29
C THR A 96 -31.85 -2.18 22.33
N ILE A 97 -30.97 -3.10 21.91
CA ILE A 97 -30.32 -4.05 22.83
C ILE A 97 -28.82 -4.16 22.60
N LEU A 98 -28.07 -4.47 23.66
CA LEU A 98 -26.76 -5.08 23.59
C LEU A 98 -26.91 -6.58 23.81
N LEU A 99 -26.69 -7.37 22.75
CA LEU A 99 -26.69 -8.82 22.80
C LEU A 99 -25.24 -9.33 22.74
N ASP A 100 -24.72 -9.74 23.88
CA ASP A 100 -23.27 -9.97 24.06
C ASP A 100 -22.94 -11.39 24.55
N ALA A 101 -22.69 -12.28 23.59
CA ALA A 101 -22.23 -13.64 23.86
C ALA A 101 -20.77 -13.73 24.31
N THR A 102 -19.99 -12.63 24.24
CA THR A 102 -18.61 -12.61 24.76
C THR A 102 -18.57 -12.73 26.28
N THR A 103 -19.69 -12.43 26.95
CA THR A 103 -19.86 -12.58 28.40
C THR A 103 -19.91 -14.04 28.87
N GLN A 104 -20.13 -15.00 27.97
CA GLN A 104 -20.11 -16.42 28.32
C GLN A 104 -18.74 -16.84 28.86
N PRO A 105 -18.65 -17.44 30.06
CA PRO A 105 -17.38 -17.91 30.60
C PRO A 105 -16.59 -18.81 29.64
N GLY A 106 -15.30 -18.51 29.51
CA GLY A 106 -14.36 -19.22 28.63
C GLY A 106 -14.33 -18.72 27.19
N TYR A 107 -15.10 -17.70 26.84
CA TYR A 107 -15.02 -17.06 25.52
C TYR A 107 -13.63 -16.49 25.22
N THR A 108 -13.18 -16.71 23.99
CA THR A 108 -12.14 -15.93 23.33
C THR A 108 -12.61 -15.68 21.90
N TRP A 109 -12.11 -14.64 21.22
CA TRP A 109 -12.47 -14.36 19.83
C TRP A 109 -12.24 -15.57 18.90
N SER A 110 -11.15 -16.31 19.11
CA SER A 110 -10.84 -17.53 18.34
C SER A 110 -11.60 -18.79 18.78
N THR A 111 -12.32 -18.76 19.91
CA THR A 111 -13.08 -19.91 20.42
C THR A 111 -14.46 -19.50 20.94
N PRO A 112 -15.34 -18.94 20.07
CA PRO A 112 -16.66 -18.51 20.48
C PRO A 112 -17.46 -19.67 21.08
N LYS A 113 -18.29 -19.37 22.09
CA LYS A 113 -18.95 -20.40 22.91
C LYS A 113 -20.42 -20.55 22.65
N ILE A 114 -21.11 -19.51 22.18
CA ILE A 114 -22.55 -19.54 21.95
C ILE A 114 -22.81 -19.79 20.47
N VAL A 115 -23.49 -20.90 20.16
CA VAL A 115 -23.93 -21.25 18.82
C VAL A 115 -25.45 -21.09 18.73
N LEU A 116 -25.90 -20.25 17.82
CA LEU A 116 -27.30 -20.16 17.40
C LEU A 116 -27.48 -21.00 16.13
N SER A 117 -28.25 -22.07 16.23
CA SER A 117 -28.42 -23.06 15.17
C SER A 117 -29.84 -23.08 14.61
N GLY A 118 -29.97 -22.78 13.31
CA GLY A 118 -31.22 -22.87 12.55
C GLY A 118 -31.56 -24.27 12.01
N LYS A 119 -30.71 -25.29 12.23
CA LYS A 119 -30.83 -26.62 11.59
C LYS A 119 -32.15 -27.36 11.81
N ASN A 120 -32.90 -27.03 12.86
CA ASN A 120 -34.18 -27.66 13.18
C ASN A 120 -35.38 -26.87 12.64
N LEU A 121 -35.15 -25.72 12.00
CA LEU A 121 -36.21 -24.94 11.37
C LEU A 121 -36.63 -25.59 10.05
N GLU A 122 -37.91 -25.44 9.72
CA GLU A 122 -38.40 -25.83 8.41
C GLU A 122 -37.84 -24.87 7.35
N LEU A 123 -37.04 -25.41 6.43
CA LEU A 123 -36.39 -24.61 5.39
C LEU A 123 -37.36 -24.32 4.24
N ILE A 124 -37.31 -23.08 3.74
CA ILE A 124 -38.14 -22.64 2.62
C ILE A 124 -37.38 -22.73 1.31
N LYS A 125 -37.93 -23.47 0.35
CA LYS A 125 -37.43 -23.48 -1.02
C LYS A 125 -37.54 -22.09 -1.64
N TRP A 126 -36.54 -21.66 -2.40
CA TRP A 126 -36.49 -20.37 -3.10
C TRP A 126 -37.58 -20.17 -4.18
N ASP A 127 -38.57 -21.07 -4.33
CA ASP A 127 -39.60 -20.85 -5.34
C ASP A 127 -40.46 -19.60 -5.02
N GLN A 128 -40.64 -18.77 -6.03
CA GLN A 128 -41.24 -17.44 -5.91
C GLN A 128 -42.74 -17.62 -5.67
N ASP A 129 -43.17 -17.58 -4.40
CA ASP A 129 -44.50 -17.10 -3.93
C ASP A 129 -44.74 -17.38 -2.42
N GLN A 130 -43.69 -17.58 -1.61
CA GLN A 130 -43.85 -17.85 -0.18
C GLN A 130 -43.90 -16.55 0.67
N PRO A 131 -44.74 -16.50 1.73
CA PRO A 131 -44.76 -15.38 2.68
C PRO A 131 -43.40 -15.21 3.36
N ARG A 132 -42.83 -14.01 3.27
CA ARG A 132 -41.46 -13.69 3.77
C ARG A 132 -41.31 -13.79 5.29
N GLU A 133 -42.42 -13.73 6.02
CA GLU A 133 -42.48 -13.92 7.48
C GLU A 133 -42.07 -15.34 7.92
N LEU A 134 -42.01 -16.30 6.97
CA LEU A 134 -41.64 -17.68 7.25
C LEU A 134 -40.17 -17.99 6.96
N ILE A 135 -39.39 -17.05 6.42
CA ILE A 135 -37.96 -17.29 6.12
C ILE A 135 -37.24 -17.65 7.43
N PRO A 136 -36.47 -18.75 7.50
CA PRO A 136 -35.62 -19.05 8.64
C PRO A 136 -34.60 -17.94 8.90
N GLN A 137 -34.58 -17.39 10.12
CA GLN A 137 -33.69 -16.29 10.47
C GLN A 137 -33.08 -16.47 11.87
N GLY A 138 -31.82 -16.08 12.02
CA GLY A 138 -31.16 -16.01 13.33
C GLY A 138 -31.65 -14.81 14.13
N PHE A 139 -31.23 -13.61 13.74
CA PHE A 139 -31.69 -12.36 14.37
C PHE A 139 -32.34 -11.43 13.35
N LEU A 140 -33.52 -10.89 13.70
CA LEU A 140 -34.22 -9.86 12.94
C LEU A 140 -34.29 -8.58 13.76
N LEU A 141 -33.58 -7.54 13.33
CA LEU A 141 -33.61 -6.19 13.89
C LEU A 141 -34.64 -5.36 13.11
N THR A 142 -35.61 -4.79 13.82
CA THR A 142 -36.63 -3.92 13.21
C THR A 142 -37.21 -2.91 14.21
N GLY A 143 -38.16 -2.10 13.79
CA GLY A 143 -38.84 -1.13 14.66
C GLY A 143 -37.86 -0.12 15.28
N ASN A 144 -37.88 0.01 16.61
CA ASN A 144 -37.04 0.94 17.36
C ASN A 144 -35.67 0.35 17.73
N SER A 145 -35.27 -0.78 17.18
CA SER A 145 -34.00 -1.45 17.54
C SER A 145 -32.72 -0.73 17.10
N SER A 146 -32.83 0.44 16.46
CA SER A 146 -31.66 1.20 16.01
C SER A 146 -30.66 1.42 17.15
N GLY A 147 -29.36 1.29 16.87
CA GLY A 147 -28.32 1.32 17.89
C GLY A 147 -27.97 -0.04 18.52
N SER A 148 -28.70 -1.11 18.18
CA SER A 148 -28.43 -2.43 18.77
C SER A 148 -27.07 -3.00 18.40
N SER A 149 -26.49 -3.79 19.31
CA SER A 149 -25.21 -4.47 19.12
C SER A 149 -25.36 -5.98 19.25
N ILE A 150 -24.76 -6.75 18.34
CA ILE A 150 -24.71 -8.23 18.38
C ILE A 150 -23.26 -8.69 18.35
N LYS A 151 -22.82 -9.38 19.41
CA LYS A 151 -21.41 -9.76 19.60
C LYS A 151 -21.18 -11.20 20.03
N GLY A 152 -20.13 -11.83 19.49
CA GLY A 152 -19.56 -13.07 20.02
C GLY A 152 -20.29 -14.38 19.66
N PHE A 153 -21.24 -14.35 18.73
CA PHE A 153 -22.04 -15.54 18.37
C PHE A 153 -21.41 -16.33 17.23
N VAL A 154 -21.67 -17.63 17.24
CA VAL A 154 -21.65 -18.47 16.03
C VAL A 154 -23.10 -18.58 15.52
N ILE A 155 -23.38 -18.20 14.27
CA ILE A 155 -24.74 -18.15 13.72
C ILE A 155 -24.77 -18.92 12.39
N GLY A 156 -25.52 -20.02 12.33
CA GLY A 156 -25.57 -20.79 11.09
C GLY A 156 -26.65 -21.86 11.03
N GLY A 157 -26.73 -22.52 9.87
CA GLY A 157 -27.69 -23.58 9.60
C GLY A 157 -29.09 -23.06 9.25
N PHE A 158 -29.21 -21.81 8.80
CA PHE A 158 -30.48 -21.22 8.38
C PHE A 158 -30.77 -21.44 6.89
N GLY A 159 -29.75 -21.76 6.08
CA GLY A 159 -29.92 -22.04 4.65
C GLY A 159 -29.33 -23.39 4.28
N LEU A 160 -29.75 -23.91 3.14
CA LEU A 160 -29.23 -25.16 2.60
C LEU A 160 -29.13 -25.08 1.07
N LEU A 161 -27.97 -25.50 0.56
CA LEU A 161 -27.80 -25.82 -0.85
C LEU A 161 -27.63 -27.33 -0.96
N ILE A 162 -28.52 -27.97 -1.73
CA ILE A 162 -28.45 -29.40 -2.03
C ILE A 162 -27.89 -29.57 -3.44
N GLU A 163 -26.76 -30.25 -3.58
CA GLU A 163 -26.20 -30.65 -4.87
C GLU A 163 -26.73 -32.03 -5.29
N ASP A 164 -26.85 -32.23 -6.59
CA ASP A 164 -27.10 -33.54 -7.18
C ASP A 164 -25.83 -34.40 -7.18
N ASN A 165 -25.95 -35.66 -7.66
CA ASN A 165 -24.82 -36.58 -7.69
C ASN A 165 -23.69 -36.18 -8.66
N ASN A 166 -23.88 -35.15 -9.49
CA ASN A 166 -22.89 -34.61 -10.40
C ASN A 166 -22.21 -33.35 -9.83
N GLY A 167 -22.61 -32.89 -8.63
CA GLY A 167 -22.14 -31.63 -8.06
C GLY A 167 -22.85 -30.40 -8.64
N GLU A 168 -23.96 -30.58 -9.38
CA GLU A 168 -24.80 -29.47 -9.83
C GLU A 168 -25.85 -29.16 -8.77
N VAL A 169 -26.21 -27.88 -8.60
CA VAL A 169 -27.16 -27.49 -7.56
C VAL A 169 -28.57 -27.99 -7.90
N ALA A 170 -29.14 -28.84 -7.04
CA ALA A 170 -30.47 -29.43 -7.18
C ALA A 170 -31.56 -28.60 -6.49
N GLU A 171 -31.30 -28.08 -5.28
CA GLU A 171 -32.29 -27.31 -4.51
C GLU A 171 -31.64 -26.15 -3.73
N TYR A 172 -32.36 -25.02 -3.66
CA TYR A 172 -31.96 -23.81 -2.95
C TYR A 172 -32.96 -23.51 -1.82
N TYR A 173 -32.47 -23.42 -0.60
CA TYR A 173 -33.26 -23.10 0.58
C TYR A 173 -32.81 -21.80 1.25
N LEU A 174 -33.75 -20.87 1.40
CA LEU A 174 -33.52 -19.59 2.03
C LEU A 174 -33.34 -19.68 3.53
N GLY A 175 -32.40 -18.89 4.03
CA GLY A 175 -32.39 -18.40 5.40
C GLY A 175 -31.21 -17.48 5.68
N ILE A 176 -31.36 -16.68 6.72
CA ILE A 176 -30.53 -15.50 6.97
C ILE A 176 -29.93 -15.59 8.38
N GLY A 177 -28.64 -15.30 8.53
CA GLY A 177 -28.02 -15.23 9.85
C GLY A 177 -28.54 -14.03 10.65
N ILE A 178 -28.28 -12.81 10.15
CA ILE A 178 -28.72 -11.56 10.75
C ILE A 178 -29.39 -10.69 9.68
N GLN A 179 -30.56 -10.14 9.97
CA GLN A 179 -31.24 -9.17 9.12
C GLN A 179 -31.58 -7.91 9.91
N ALA A 180 -31.33 -6.73 9.33
CA ALA A 180 -31.93 -5.47 9.80
C ALA A 180 -32.87 -4.91 8.73
N VAL A 181 -34.04 -4.43 9.17
CA VAL A 181 -35.10 -3.91 8.31
C VAL A 181 -35.70 -2.66 8.94
N ASN A 182 -35.68 -1.53 8.22
CA ASN A 182 -36.20 -0.24 8.68
C ASN A 182 -35.61 0.19 10.04
N SER A 183 -34.34 -0.13 10.26
CA SER A 183 -33.56 0.15 11.47
C SER A 183 -32.09 0.35 11.09
N GLY A 184 -31.32 1.06 11.91
CA GLY A 184 -29.95 1.45 11.57
C GLY A 184 -29.06 1.66 12.79
N SER A 185 -27.84 2.14 12.57
CA SER A 185 -26.87 2.37 13.65
C SER A 185 -26.51 1.11 14.43
N HIS A 186 -26.65 -0.07 13.82
CA HIS A 186 -26.32 -1.34 14.46
C HIS A 186 -24.83 -1.62 14.44
N THR A 187 -24.33 -2.32 15.45
CA THR A 187 -22.94 -2.82 15.49
C THR A 187 -22.94 -4.35 15.51
N ILE A 188 -22.27 -4.97 14.55
CA ILE A 188 -22.14 -6.43 14.44
C ILE A 188 -20.66 -6.78 14.51
N GLN A 189 -20.20 -7.40 15.59
CA GLN A 189 -18.78 -7.60 15.87
C GLN A 189 -18.47 -8.98 16.44
N SER A 190 -17.26 -9.48 16.21
CA SER A 190 -16.76 -10.71 16.84
C SER A 190 -17.61 -11.96 16.58
N ASN A 191 -18.43 -11.97 15.51
CA ASN A 191 -19.33 -13.08 15.20
C ASN A 191 -18.75 -14.00 14.12
N PHE A 192 -19.11 -15.27 14.20
CA PHE A 192 -18.82 -16.32 13.23
C PHE A 192 -20.12 -16.67 12.53
N ILE A 193 -20.33 -16.18 11.31
CA ILE A 193 -21.62 -16.22 10.62
C ILE A 193 -21.51 -17.08 9.37
N GLY A 194 -22.33 -18.13 9.30
CA GLY A 194 -22.29 -19.13 8.23
C GLY A 194 -21.09 -20.09 8.33
N VAL A 195 -20.37 -20.06 9.45
CA VAL A 195 -19.21 -20.91 9.78
C VAL A 195 -19.38 -21.47 11.20
N GLN A 196 -18.82 -22.66 11.47
CA GLN A 196 -18.87 -23.29 12.78
C GLN A 196 -17.93 -22.61 13.78
N ALA A 197 -18.01 -22.98 15.06
CA ALA A 197 -17.19 -22.42 16.13
C ALA A 197 -15.68 -22.66 15.98
N ASP A 198 -15.27 -23.55 15.07
CA ASP A 198 -13.86 -23.74 14.70
C ASP A 198 -13.34 -22.64 13.78
N GLY A 199 -14.22 -21.83 13.17
CA GLY A 199 -13.87 -20.78 12.22
C GLY A 199 -13.43 -21.28 10.85
N LEU A 200 -13.54 -22.59 10.58
CA LEU A 200 -12.98 -23.25 9.40
C LEU A 200 -14.00 -24.12 8.66
N THR A 201 -15.03 -24.62 9.35
CA THR A 201 -16.04 -25.49 8.73
C THR A 201 -17.29 -24.70 8.37
N PRO A 202 -17.81 -24.76 7.12
CA PRO A 202 -19.06 -24.12 6.77
C PRO A 202 -20.24 -24.55 7.65
N PHE A 203 -21.09 -23.59 7.99
CA PHE A 203 -22.34 -23.76 8.73
C PHE A 203 -23.45 -22.99 8.02
N GLN A 204 -23.80 -23.48 6.83
CA GLN A 204 -24.39 -22.69 5.76
C GLN A 204 -25.59 -21.82 6.15
N ASN A 205 -25.59 -20.61 5.59
CA ASN A 205 -26.75 -19.74 5.46
C ASN A 205 -26.98 -19.47 3.96
N ALA A 206 -28.16 -18.94 3.58
CA ALA A 206 -28.28 -18.34 2.24
C ALA A 206 -27.58 -16.99 2.21
N PHE A 207 -27.84 -16.19 3.25
CA PHE A 207 -27.18 -14.93 3.51
C PHE A 207 -26.61 -14.90 4.93
N GLY A 208 -25.42 -14.33 5.09
CA GLY A 208 -24.85 -14.11 6.41
C GLY A 208 -25.55 -12.94 7.12
N ILE A 209 -25.29 -11.72 6.64
CA ILE A 209 -25.84 -10.46 7.15
C ILE A 209 -26.58 -9.74 6.01
N ILE A 210 -27.79 -9.25 6.28
CA ILE A 210 -28.55 -8.39 5.35
C ILE A 210 -28.97 -7.10 6.04
N PHE A 211 -28.74 -5.97 5.39
CA PHE A 211 -29.36 -4.69 5.71
C PHE A 211 -30.41 -4.32 4.65
N GLY A 212 -31.62 -3.97 5.08
CA GLY A 212 -32.78 -3.77 4.21
C GLY A 212 -33.38 -5.07 3.69
N SER A 213 -33.96 -5.02 2.49
CA SER A 213 -34.57 -6.19 1.85
C SER A 213 -34.25 -6.29 0.36
N GLU A 214 -34.44 -7.48 -0.22
CA GLU A 214 -34.27 -7.72 -1.66
C GLU A 214 -35.43 -7.18 -2.52
N ASP A 215 -36.61 -6.91 -1.96
CA ASP A 215 -37.83 -6.51 -2.72
C ASP A 215 -38.04 -5.01 -2.89
N GLY A 216 -37.18 -4.18 -2.33
CA GLY A 216 -37.21 -2.77 -2.67
C GLY A 216 -38.04 -1.85 -1.77
N PHE A 217 -38.38 -2.28 -0.56
CA PHE A 217 -39.26 -1.50 0.32
C PHE A 217 -38.65 -1.08 1.66
N ASN A 218 -37.49 -1.64 2.06
CA ASN A 218 -36.93 -1.40 3.39
C ASN A 218 -35.48 -0.92 3.32
N ASP A 219 -35.17 0.13 4.09
CA ASP A 219 -33.82 0.71 4.22
C ASP A 219 -33.18 0.37 5.58
N SER A 220 -31.86 0.48 5.65
CA SER A 220 -31.07 0.34 6.88
C SER A 220 -29.75 1.08 6.69
N GLN A 221 -29.41 1.97 7.62
CA GLN A 221 -28.30 2.92 7.43
C GLN A 221 -27.40 3.02 8.65
N ASN A 222 -26.21 3.60 8.47
CA ASN A 222 -25.29 3.93 9.56
C ASN A 222 -24.82 2.71 10.38
N ASN A 223 -24.79 1.53 9.77
CA ASN A 223 -24.42 0.30 10.48
C ASN A 223 -22.91 0.06 10.41
N LEU A 224 -22.35 -0.57 11.43
CA LEU A 224 -20.96 -1.02 11.50
C LEU A 224 -20.89 -2.54 11.56
N ILE A 225 -20.18 -3.15 10.61
CA ILE A 225 -19.86 -4.59 10.60
C ILE A 225 -18.35 -4.73 10.78
N GLY A 226 -17.95 -5.30 11.92
CA GLY A 226 -16.57 -5.48 12.32
C GLY A 226 -16.03 -4.28 13.08
N GLY A 227 -14.75 -3.96 12.92
CA GLY A 227 -14.10 -2.90 13.68
C GLY A 227 -12.62 -2.72 13.36
N ASN A 228 -11.95 -1.91 14.17
CA ASN A 228 -10.52 -1.59 13.98
C ASN A 228 -9.63 -2.62 14.67
N ASN A 229 -10.13 -3.29 15.70
CA ASN A 229 -9.36 -4.26 16.47
C ASN A 229 -9.55 -5.69 15.93
N PRO A 230 -8.51 -6.55 15.96
CA PRO A 230 -8.62 -7.92 15.46
C PRO A 230 -9.73 -8.76 16.13
N ASP A 231 -10.08 -8.48 17.39
CA ASP A 231 -11.12 -9.17 18.15
C ASP A 231 -12.54 -8.65 17.85
N GLU A 232 -12.67 -7.52 17.14
CA GLU A 232 -13.95 -7.00 16.65
C GLU A 232 -14.35 -7.61 15.30
N ALA A 233 -13.41 -8.25 14.60
CA ALA A 233 -13.60 -8.85 13.29
C ALA A 233 -14.69 -9.94 13.31
N ASN A 234 -15.58 -9.92 12.32
CA ASN A 234 -16.45 -11.06 12.04
C ASN A 234 -15.76 -12.02 11.05
N VAL A 235 -16.04 -13.31 11.19
CA VAL A 235 -15.73 -14.34 10.19
C VAL A 235 -17.03 -14.71 9.50
N VAL A 236 -17.18 -14.34 8.24
CA VAL A 236 -18.42 -14.51 7.47
C VAL A 236 -18.15 -15.37 6.23
N GLY A 237 -18.77 -16.54 6.15
CA GLY A 237 -18.51 -17.48 5.06
C GLY A 237 -19.60 -18.54 4.92
N GLY A 238 -19.41 -19.50 4.02
CA GLY A 238 -20.34 -20.62 3.83
C GLY A 238 -21.74 -20.19 3.35
N SER A 239 -21.88 -18.99 2.81
CA SER A 239 -23.14 -18.47 2.30
C SER A 239 -23.27 -18.75 0.81
N TRP A 240 -24.26 -19.54 0.41
CA TRP A 240 -24.42 -19.90 -1.00
C TRP A 240 -24.94 -18.75 -1.88
N ARG A 241 -25.39 -17.63 -1.30
CA ARG A 241 -25.56 -16.32 -1.97
C ARG A 241 -24.51 -15.32 -1.51
N THR A 242 -24.91 -14.34 -0.72
CA THR A 242 -24.06 -13.21 -0.31
C THR A 242 -23.78 -13.27 1.18
N SER A 243 -22.52 -13.18 1.58
CA SER A 243 -22.14 -13.20 3.00
C SER A 243 -22.55 -11.91 3.72
N ILE A 244 -22.24 -10.74 3.16
CA ILE A 244 -22.67 -9.44 3.68
C ILE A 244 -23.39 -8.68 2.57
N PHE A 245 -24.66 -8.32 2.77
CA PHE A 245 -25.48 -7.74 1.72
C PHE A 245 -26.17 -6.43 2.15
N PHE A 246 -25.86 -5.35 1.43
CA PHE A 246 -26.59 -4.09 1.50
C PHE A 246 -27.74 -4.15 0.50
N GLY A 247 -28.91 -4.54 0.98
CA GLY A 247 -30.18 -4.52 0.26
C GLY A 247 -30.68 -3.10 0.00
N TYR A 248 -31.87 -2.99 -0.56
CA TYR A 248 -32.37 -1.76 -1.17
C TYR A 248 -32.25 -0.49 -0.30
N LYS A 249 -31.71 0.61 -0.87
CA LYS A 249 -31.54 1.92 -0.21
C LYS A 249 -30.73 1.90 1.10
N SER A 250 -30.05 0.81 1.40
CA SER A 250 -29.13 0.77 2.54
C SER A 250 -27.89 1.61 2.26
N GLY A 251 -27.39 2.33 3.25
CA GLY A 251 -26.31 3.28 3.01
C GLY A 251 -25.60 3.78 4.24
N GLU A 252 -24.58 4.61 4.03
CA GLU A 252 -23.82 5.27 5.10
C GLU A 252 -23.26 4.28 6.13
N SER A 253 -23.05 3.03 5.73
CA SER A 253 -22.63 1.95 6.62
C SER A 253 -21.19 1.55 6.32
N GLU A 254 -20.50 1.02 7.34
CA GLU A 254 -19.10 0.62 7.27
C GLU A 254 -18.96 -0.90 7.45
N VAL A 255 -18.18 -1.52 6.58
CA VAL A 255 -17.69 -2.90 6.76
C VAL A 255 -16.19 -2.81 6.96
N ARG A 256 -15.71 -3.11 8.17
CA ARG A 256 -14.28 -2.98 8.48
C ARG A 256 -13.68 -4.19 9.18
N GLY A 257 -12.49 -4.61 8.75
CA GLY A 257 -11.65 -5.57 9.47
C GLY A 257 -12.19 -7.01 9.49
N ASN A 258 -13.08 -7.39 8.56
CA ASN A 258 -13.71 -8.72 8.57
C ASN A 258 -12.96 -9.75 7.71
N TYR A 259 -13.16 -11.03 8.02
CA TYR A 259 -12.76 -12.18 7.19
C TYR A 259 -13.99 -12.63 6.40
N VAL A 260 -13.95 -12.50 5.07
CA VAL A 260 -15.11 -12.74 4.21
C VAL A 260 -14.79 -13.80 3.14
N GLY A 261 -15.45 -14.95 3.25
CA GLY A 261 -15.22 -16.12 2.39
C GLY A 261 -14.01 -16.97 2.78
N ILE A 262 -13.28 -16.56 3.80
CA ILE A 262 -12.08 -17.20 4.31
C ILE A 262 -12.20 -17.45 5.82
N GLY A 263 -11.64 -18.56 6.27
CA GLY A 263 -11.64 -18.97 7.67
C GLY A 263 -10.75 -18.11 8.54
N ILE A 264 -10.88 -18.30 9.86
CA ILE A 264 -10.11 -17.55 10.86
C ILE A 264 -8.60 -17.77 10.76
N ASP A 265 -8.17 -18.89 10.18
CA ASP A 265 -6.77 -19.17 9.87
C ASP A 265 -6.20 -18.31 8.74
N GLY A 266 -7.08 -17.60 8.01
CA GLY A 266 -6.71 -16.75 6.89
C GLY A 266 -6.26 -17.52 5.65
N ILE A 267 -6.56 -18.82 5.53
CA ILE A 267 -6.20 -19.65 4.36
C ILE A 267 -7.32 -20.62 3.93
N THR A 268 -8.17 -21.07 4.85
CA THR A 268 -9.24 -22.03 4.55
C THR A 268 -10.38 -21.34 3.81
N THR A 269 -10.71 -21.79 2.61
CA THR A 269 -11.84 -21.22 1.84
C THR A 269 -13.16 -21.73 2.39
N LEU A 270 -14.05 -20.81 2.78
CA LEU A 270 -15.40 -21.11 3.22
C LEU A 270 -16.42 -21.08 2.08
N ASN A 271 -16.03 -20.51 0.93
CA ASN A 271 -16.80 -20.33 -0.30
C ASN A 271 -18.10 -19.53 -0.12
N ASN A 272 -18.20 -18.39 -0.82
CA ASN A 272 -19.47 -17.72 -1.08
C ASN A 272 -19.66 -17.48 -2.57
N ARG A 273 -20.91 -17.34 -3.03
CA ARG A 273 -21.16 -16.79 -4.36
C ARG A 273 -20.73 -15.32 -4.43
N THR A 274 -21.05 -14.54 -3.39
CA THR A 274 -20.57 -13.16 -3.24
C THR A 274 -20.12 -12.94 -1.80
N GLY A 275 -18.92 -12.40 -1.59
CA GLY A 275 -18.45 -12.03 -0.26
C GLY A 275 -19.27 -10.87 0.29
N ILE A 276 -19.05 -9.69 -0.28
CA ILE A 276 -19.80 -8.46 0.04
C ILE A 276 -20.58 -8.02 -1.20
N GLY A 277 -21.87 -7.71 -1.04
CA GLY A 277 -22.73 -7.24 -2.12
C GLY A 277 -23.41 -5.93 -1.76
N VAL A 278 -23.33 -4.94 -2.65
CA VAL A 278 -24.03 -3.66 -2.53
C VAL A 278 -25.07 -3.56 -3.63
N SER A 279 -26.34 -3.67 -3.29
CA SER A 279 -27.44 -3.66 -4.27
C SER A 279 -27.72 -2.26 -4.82
N TYR A 280 -28.38 -2.16 -5.96
CA TYR A 280 -29.03 -0.92 -6.35
C TYR A 280 -30.30 -0.69 -5.50
N PRO A 281 -30.63 0.54 -5.07
CA PRO A 281 -29.88 1.80 -5.22
C PRO A 281 -29.09 2.18 -3.96
N SER A 282 -28.49 1.21 -3.26
CA SER A 282 -27.69 1.42 -2.03
C SER A 282 -26.49 2.32 -2.29
N TYR A 283 -26.09 3.10 -1.29
CA TYR A 283 -25.15 4.21 -1.50
C TYR A 283 -24.32 4.61 -0.29
N ASN A 284 -23.20 5.31 -0.51
CA ASN A 284 -22.35 5.87 0.54
C ASN A 284 -21.87 4.84 1.57
N ASN A 285 -21.73 3.57 1.20
CA ASN A 285 -21.14 2.57 2.09
C ASN A 285 -19.61 2.61 1.96
N ILE A 286 -18.92 2.38 3.07
CA ILE A 286 -17.45 2.30 3.13
C ILE A 286 -17.07 0.86 3.44
N ILE A 287 -16.22 0.28 2.60
CA ILE A 287 -15.68 -1.07 2.77
C ILE A 287 -14.19 -0.92 2.97
N ASP A 288 -13.72 -1.15 4.19
CA ASP A 288 -12.39 -0.73 4.64
C ASP A 288 -11.62 -1.89 5.31
N GLY A 289 -10.40 -2.19 4.89
CA GLY A 289 -9.53 -3.08 5.68
C GLY A 289 -10.01 -4.53 5.83
N ASN A 290 -10.85 -5.05 4.94
CA ASN A 290 -11.35 -6.44 5.01
C ASN A 290 -10.43 -7.41 4.25
N LEU A 291 -10.39 -8.67 4.71
CA LEU A 291 -9.79 -9.79 3.99
C LEU A 291 -10.89 -10.55 3.23
N ILE A 292 -10.93 -10.40 1.90
CA ILE A 292 -12.02 -10.89 1.04
C ILE A 292 -11.48 -11.90 0.02
N SER A 293 -11.64 -13.18 0.31
CA SER A 293 -10.96 -14.26 -0.43
C SER A 293 -11.79 -15.54 -0.49
N GLY A 294 -11.53 -16.40 -1.48
CA GLY A 294 -12.24 -17.68 -1.63
C GLY A 294 -13.71 -17.54 -2.05
N ASN A 295 -14.10 -16.49 -2.76
CA ASN A 295 -15.47 -16.26 -3.25
C ASN A 295 -15.56 -16.36 -4.78
N ASN A 296 -16.75 -16.59 -5.35
CA ASN A 296 -16.90 -16.39 -6.81
C ASN A 296 -16.78 -14.90 -7.16
N VAL A 297 -17.38 -14.02 -6.36
CA VAL A 297 -17.14 -12.57 -6.44
C VAL A 297 -16.78 -12.09 -5.04
N GLY A 298 -15.60 -11.50 -4.86
CA GLY A 298 -15.18 -10.96 -3.57
C GLY A 298 -16.12 -9.84 -3.14
N LEU A 299 -16.17 -8.76 -3.93
CA LEU A 299 -17.04 -7.61 -3.74
C LEU A 299 -17.85 -7.33 -5.02
N HIS A 300 -19.17 -7.20 -4.90
CA HIS A 300 -20.04 -6.86 -6.03
C HIS A 300 -20.84 -5.58 -5.76
N ILE A 301 -20.52 -4.51 -6.50
CA ILE A 301 -21.06 -3.16 -6.31
C ILE A 301 -22.03 -2.81 -7.45
N ILE A 302 -23.31 -2.96 -7.15
CA ILE A 302 -24.44 -2.57 -8.00
C ILE A 302 -25.05 -1.24 -7.50
N GLY A 303 -24.69 -0.81 -6.28
CA GLY A 303 -25.00 0.52 -5.73
C GLY A 303 -24.08 1.63 -6.25
N LYS A 304 -24.33 2.87 -5.83
CA LYS A 304 -23.59 4.06 -6.27
C LYS A 304 -22.88 4.77 -5.12
N ASN A 305 -21.88 5.61 -5.39
CA ASN A 305 -21.21 6.43 -4.35
C ASN A 305 -20.60 5.61 -3.20
N ASN A 306 -20.16 4.38 -3.43
CA ASN A 306 -19.52 3.56 -2.39
C ASN A 306 -18.00 3.72 -2.48
N THR A 307 -17.32 3.61 -1.34
CA THR A 307 -15.87 3.71 -1.21
C THR A 307 -15.29 2.39 -0.74
N VAL A 308 -14.25 1.92 -1.42
CA VAL A 308 -13.56 0.65 -1.13
C VAL A 308 -12.08 0.95 -0.95
N ILE A 309 -11.56 0.77 0.26
CA ILE A 309 -10.19 1.17 0.64
C ILE A 309 -9.53 0.15 1.58
N ASN A 310 -8.19 0.06 1.59
CA ASN A 310 -7.42 -0.80 2.50
C ASN A 310 -7.73 -2.31 2.47
N ASN A 311 -8.57 -2.80 1.55
CA ASN A 311 -8.97 -4.20 1.52
C ASN A 311 -7.87 -5.08 0.90
N VAL A 312 -7.78 -6.31 1.38
CA VAL A 312 -6.97 -7.38 0.79
C VAL A 312 -7.92 -8.35 0.09
N VAL A 313 -7.82 -8.46 -1.23
CA VAL A 313 -8.78 -9.21 -2.06
C VAL A 313 -8.05 -10.30 -2.85
N GLY A 314 -8.36 -11.57 -2.55
CA GLY A 314 -7.81 -12.73 -3.24
C GLY A 314 -6.53 -13.32 -2.66
N LEU A 315 -6.11 -12.85 -1.47
CA LEU A 315 -4.93 -13.34 -0.76
C LEU A 315 -5.28 -13.95 0.60
N ASN A 316 -4.30 -14.59 1.23
CA ASN A 316 -4.36 -15.01 2.63
C ASN A 316 -4.12 -13.84 3.59
N LYS A 317 -4.27 -14.10 4.90
CA LYS A 317 -4.08 -13.09 5.96
C LYS A 317 -2.68 -12.47 5.98
N THR A 318 -1.64 -13.22 5.61
CA THR A 318 -0.25 -12.75 5.51
C THR A 318 0.06 -12.04 4.19
N LYS A 319 -0.91 -11.96 3.26
CA LYS A 319 -0.82 -11.26 1.97
C LYS A 319 0.28 -11.77 1.04
N ASP A 320 0.74 -13.01 1.22
CA ASP A 320 1.86 -13.61 0.51
C ASP A 320 1.45 -14.81 -0.37
N LEU A 321 0.22 -15.31 -0.21
CA LEU A 321 -0.31 -16.42 -0.99
C LEU A 321 -1.71 -16.12 -1.52
N ALA A 322 -1.96 -16.51 -2.77
CA ALA A 322 -3.28 -16.42 -3.38
C ALA A 322 -4.29 -17.36 -2.71
N VAL A 323 -5.44 -16.81 -2.35
CA VAL A 323 -6.68 -17.52 -1.99
C VAL A 323 -7.77 -16.96 -2.93
N PRO A 324 -7.78 -17.42 -4.19
CA PRO A 324 -8.40 -16.70 -5.29
C PRO A 324 -9.90 -16.46 -5.10
N ASN A 325 -10.36 -15.27 -5.50
CA ASN A 325 -11.72 -15.13 -5.99
C ASN A 325 -11.75 -15.33 -7.52
N LEU A 326 -12.90 -15.67 -8.10
CA LEU A 326 -13.05 -15.59 -9.56
C LEU A 326 -13.04 -14.12 -10.01
N TYR A 327 -13.91 -13.28 -9.47
CA TYR A 327 -13.80 -11.83 -9.61
C TYR A 327 -13.44 -11.23 -8.26
N GLY A 328 -12.38 -10.42 -8.19
CA GLY A 328 -12.02 -9.68 -6.98
C GLY A 328 -13.09 -8.64 -6.64
N ILE A 329 -13.18 -7.60 -7.46
CA ILE A 329 -14.18 -6.52 -7.33
C ILE A 329 -14.95 -6.36 -8.64
N GLY A 330 -16.27 -6.58 -8.60
CA GLY A 330 -17.19 -6.32 -9.72
C GLY A 330 -17.98 -5.02 -9.51
N ILE A 331 -18.06 -4.17 -10.54
CA ILE A 331 -18.75 -2.87 -10.49
C ILE A 331 -19.70 -2.75 -11.68
N THR A 332 -20.97 -2.44 -11.43
CA THR A 332 -21.98 -2.31 -12.51
C THR A 332 -22.74 -0.98 -12.51
N ASN A 333 -22.40 -0.07 -11.59
CA ASN A 333 -23.10 1.21 -11.42
C ASN A 333 -22.10 2.36 -11.28
N THR A 334 -22.55 3.52 -10.80
CA THR A 334 -21.85 4.79 -11.01
C THR A 334 -21.22 5.38 -9.76
N ASN A 335 -20.22 6.24 -9.96
CA ASN A 335 -19.63 7.10 -8.93
C ASN A 335 -19.03 6.34 -7.74
N ASN A 336 -18.57 5.11 -7.92
CA ASN A 336 -17.87 4.38 -6.86
C ASN A 336 -16.36 4.70 -6.89
N ILE A 337 -15.75 4.70 -5.71
CA ILE A 337 -14.31 4.95 -5.50
C ILE A 337 -13.66 3.65 -5.03
N ILE A 338 -12.65 3.19 -5.78
CA ILE A 338 -11.83 2.03 -5.42
C ILE A 338 -10.41 2.54 -5.19
N GLY A 339 -10.04 2.69 -3.93
CA GLY A 339 -8.76 3.21 -3.48
C GLY A 339 -8.70 4.74 -3.42
N GLU A 340 -7.85 5.24 -2.51
CA GLU A 340 -7.56 6.65 -2.29
C GLU A 340 -6.09 6.83 -1.91
N ALA A 341 -5.56 8.06 -1.98
CA ALA A 341 -4.19 8.33 -1.56
C ALA A 341 -3.98 7.93 -0.08
N GLY A 342 -2.96 7.12 0.19
CA GLY A 342 -2.71 6.55 1.52
C GLY A 342 -3.61 5.37 1.91
N SER A 343 -4.69 5.12 1.16
CA SER A 343 -5.69 4.08 1.48
C SER A 343 -5.91 3.11 0.30
N LYS A 344 -4.87 2.33 -0.02
CA LYS A 344 -4.82 1.44 -1.19
C LYS A 344 -5.49 0.09 -0.95
N ASN A 345 -6.16 -0.47 -1.96
CA ASN A 345 -6.53 -1.89 -1.93
C ASN A 345 -5.40 -2.74 -2.55
N LEU A 346 -5.22 -3.95 -2.01
CA LEU A 346 -4.35 -4.99 -2.55
C LEU A 346 -5.21 -6.07 -3.20
N ILE A 347 -5.18 -6.17 -4.53
CA ILE A 347 -6.11 -6.99 -5.32
C ILE A 347 -5.31 -7.94 -6.21
N SER A 348 -5.04 -9.13 -5.69
CA SER A 348 -4.06 -10.06 -6.26
C SER A 348 -4.49 -11.51 -6.10
N GLY A 349 -3.97 -12.40 -6.94
CA GLY A 349 -4.30 -13.83 -6.90
C GLY A 349 -5.70 -14.20 -7.39
N ASN A 350 -6.47 -13.28 -7.96
CA ASN A 350 -7.82 -13.53 -8.49
C ASN A 350 -7.77 -13.97 -9.96
N ASP A 351 -8.88 -14.48 -10.51
CA ASP A 351 -8.97 -14.65 -11.96
C ASP A 351 -9.05 -13.28 -12.64
N VAL A 352 -10.04 -12.45 -12.31
CA VAL A 352 -10.06 -11.02 -12.70
C VAL A 352 -10.00 -10.16 -11.44
N ALA A 353 -9.02 -9.26 -11.34
CA ALA A 353 -8.87 -8.43 -10.13
C ALA A 353 -10.02 -7.42 -9.99
N ILE A 354 -10.26 -6.59 -11.01
CA ILE A 354 -11.39 -5.66 -11.07
C ILE A 354 -12.14 -5.83 -12.39
N HIS A 355 -13.47 -5.90 -12.33
CA HIS A 355 -14.34 -6.04 -13.50
C HIS A 355 -15.44 -4.97 -13.48
N LEU A 356 -15.34 -3.98 -14.37
CA LEU A 356 -16.41 -3.03 -14.67
C LEU A 356 -17.29 -3.60 -15.76
N TYR A 357 -18.59 -3.72 -15.49
CA TYR A 357 -19.50 -4.46 -16.36
C TYR A 357 -20.82 -3.74 -16.57
N SER A 358 -21.21 -3.56 -17.84
CA SER A 358 -22.56 -3.14 -18.20
C SER A 358 -22.98 -3.63 -19.60
N GLU A 359 -24.09 -4.36 -19.66
CA GLU A 359 -24.69 -4.83 -20.92
C GLU A 359 -25.49 -3.74 -21.67
N SER A 360 -25.81 -2.63 -20.99
CA SER A 360 -26.77 -1.64 -21.49
C SER A 360 -26.44 -0.23 -21.06
N ILE A 361 -26.51 0.69 -22.03
CA ILE A 361 -26.40 2.15 -21.79
C ILE A 361 -27.46 2.69 -20.82
N ASN A 362 -28.54 1.93 -20.56
CA ASN A 362 -29.59 2.32 -19.62
C ASN A 362 -29.26 1.97 -18.16
N SER A 363 -28.22 1.19 -17.93
CA SER A 363 -27.68 0.86 -16.59
C SER A 363 -26.16 1.03 -16.63
N PRO A 364 -25.67 2.26 -16.76
CA PRO A 364 -24.26 2.50 -17.02
C PRO A 364 -23.39 2.24 -15.79
N ALA A 365 -22.19 1.72 -16.03
CA ALA A 365 -21.09 1.74 -15.08
C ALA A 365 -20.18 2.93 -15.46
N GLU A 366 -20.53 4.12 -14.97
CA GLU A 366 -19.89 5.38 -15.34
C GLU A 366 -19.38 6.19 -14.14
N ASN A 367 -18.41 7.07 -14.39
CA ASN A 367 -17.85 7.98 -13.39
C ASN A 367 -17.26 7.27 -12.17
N ASN A 368 -16.86 6.01 -12.30
CA ASN A 368 -16.13 5.32 -11.25
C ASN A 368 -14.66 5.73 -11.28
N LEU A 369 -14.06 5.84 -10.10
CA LEU A 369 -12.66 6.18 -9.89
C LEU A 369 -11.94 4.97 -9.30
N ILE A 370 -10.95 4.46 -10.02
CA ILE A 370 -10.13 3.32 -9.59
C ILE A 370 -8.70 3.85 -9.48
N GLN A 371 -8.22 4.02 -8.26
CA GLN A 371 -6.96 4.71 -8.03
C GLN A 371 -6.13 4.19 -6.86
N TYR A 372 -4.82 4.41 -6.92
CA TYR A 372 -3.86 4.05 -5.87
C TYR A 372 -3.81 2.56 -5.49
N ASN A 373 -4.42 1.66 -6.27
CA ASN A 373 -4.47 0.24 -5.95
C ASN A 373 -3.23 -0.51 -6.41
N PHE A 374 -2.92 -1.61 -5.71
CA PHE A 374 -1.93 -2.61 -6.12
C PHE A 374 -2.65 -3.82 -6.70
N ILE A 375 -2.44 -4.08 -7.98
CA ILE A 375 -3.17 -5.07 -8.78
C ILE A 375 -2.17 -6.05 -9.41
N GLY A 376 -2.16 -7.29 -8.91
CA GLY A 376 -1.30 -8.37 -9.40
C GLY A 376 0.07 -8.45 -8.72
N THR A 377 0.27 -7.65 -7.67
CA THR A 377 1.51 -7.56 -6.88
C THR A 377 1.31 -8.01 -5.43
N ASP A 378 2.39 -8.03 -4.65
CA ASP A 378 2.35 -8.09 -3.18
C ASP A 378 1.99 -6.73 -2.55
N GLU A 379 1.94 -6.68 -1.21
CA GLU A 379 1.54 -5.49 -0.44
C GLU A 379 2.48 -4.29 -0.59
N ASP A 380 3.74 -4.56 -0.94
CA ASP A 380 4.78 -3.57 -1.17
C ASP A 380 4.79 -3.09 -2.64
N GLY A 381 4.10 -3.79 -3.55
CA GLY A 381 4.06 -3.45 -4.96
C GLY A 381 5.36 -3.79 -5.69
N ILE A 382 6.12 -4.76 -5.20
CA ILE A 382 7.47 -5.12 -5.63
C ILE A 382 7.50 -6.48 -6.34
N PHE A 383 6.84 -7.49 -5.77
CA PHE A 383 6.79 -8.85 -6.32
C PHE A 383 5.42 -9.17 -6.93
N SER A 384 5.37 -10.10 -7.87
CA SER A 384 4.12 -10.51 -8.53
C SER A 384 3.37 -11.55 -7.70
N ILE A 385 2.09 -11.30 -7.43
CA ILE A 385 1.12 -12.32 -7.05
C ILE A 385 0.00 -12.28 -8.10
N PRO A 386 0.18 -13.00 -9.22
CA PRO A 386 -0.55 -12.72 -10.46
C PRO A 386 -2.06 -12.92 -10.30
N ASN A 387 -2.85 -11.97 -10.81
CA ASN A 387 -4.20 -12.30 -11.28
C ASN A 387 -4.11 -12.97 -12.68
N ARG A 388 -5.22 -13.54 -13.20
CA ARG A 388 -5.30 -13.81 -14.64
C ARG A 388 -5.33 -12.49 -15.41
N GLU A 389 -6.33 -11.66 -15.19
CA GLU A 389 -6.41 -10.31 -15.77
C GLU A 389 -6.37 -9.26 -14.63
N GLY A 390 -5.69 -8.15 -14.86
CA GLY A 390 -5.64 -7.06 -13.88
C GLY A 390 -6.99 -6.33 -13.77
N LEU A 391 -7.37 -5.58 -14.80
CA LEU A 391 -8.60 -4.80 -14.85
C LEU A 391 -9.35 -5.01 -16.17
N GLU A 392 -10.62 -5.39 -16.11
CA GLU A 392 -11.51 -5.51 -17.27
C GLU A 392 -12.58 -4.41 -17.27
N ILE A 393 -12.73 -3.71 -18.40
CA ILE A 393 -13.81 -2.76 -18.66
C ILE A 393 -14.67 -3.31 -19.79
N TYR A 394 -15.83 -3.84 -19.47
CA TYR A 394 -16.64 -4.61 -20.40
C TYR A 394 -18.00 -3.98 -20.68
N GLY A 395 -18.24 -3.69 -21.96
CA GLY A 395 -19.56 -3.35 -22.48
C GLY A 395 -19.78 -1.87 -22.74
N ARG A 396 -20.63 -1.57 -23.74
CA ARG A 396 -21.02 -0.20 -24.16
C ARG A 396 -21.62 0.71 -23.07
N GLY A 397 -22.02 0.15 -21.93
CA GLY A 397 -22.51 0.94 -20.79
C GLY A 397 -21.38 1.36 -19.83
N CYS A 398 -20.13 0.98 -20.10
CA CYS A 398 -18.96 1.32 -19.30
C CYS A 398 -18.22 2.50 -19.94
N TYR A 399 -18.47 3.71 -19.43
CA TYR A 399 -17.90 4.94 -19.97
C TYR A 399 -17.65 6.01 -18.92
N ASN A 400 -16.79 6.99 -19.20
CA ASN A 400 -16.38 8.04 -18.25
C ASN A 400 -15.77 7.51 -16.94
N ASN A 401 -15.21 6.30 -16.93
CA ASN A 401 -14.47 5.82 -15.76
C ASN A 401 -13.02 6.31 -15.82
N ARG A 402 -12.45 6.62 -14.65
CA ARG A 402 -11.05 7.04 -14.52
C ARG A 402 -10.27 5.98 -13.76
N ILE A 403 -9.19 5.51 -14.38
CA ILE A 403 -8.24 4.56 -13.81
C ILE A 403 -6.92 5.34 -13.69
N SER A 404 -6.50 5.67 -12.47
CA SER A 404 -5.29 6.46 -12.26
C SER A 404 -4.45 6.04 -11.07
N ASP A 405 -3.14 6.28 -11.12
CA ASP A 405 -2.25 6.09 -9.96
C ASP A 405 -2.18 4.64 -9.43
N ASN A 406 -2.55 3.64 -10.24
CA ASN A 406 -2.49 2.24 -9.84
C ASN A 406 -1.17 1.59 -10.28
N VAL A 407 -0.74 0.57 -9.53
CA VAL A 407 0.26 -0.40 -9.98
C VAL A 407 -0.47 -1.62 -10.53
N ILE A 408 -0.42 -1.84 -11.84
CA ILE A 408 -1.15 -2.90 -12.55
C ILE A 408 -0.14 -3.79 -13.28
N SER A 409 0.38 -4.77 -12.55
CA SER A 409 1.64 -5.43 -12.90
C SER A 409 1.65 -6.89 -12.48
N GLY A 410 2.53 -7.68 -13.10
CA GLY A 410 2.74 -9.08 -12.75
C GLY A 410 1.58 -10.01 -13.11
N ASN A 411 0.53 -9.54 -13.79
CA ASN A 411 -0.63 -10.36 -14.15
C ASN A 411 -0.27 -11.39 -15.25
N SER A 412 -0.93 -12.55 -15.22
CA SER A 412 -0.67 -13.63 -16.17
C SER A 412 -1.34 -13.46 -17.54
N GLY A 413 -2.20 -12.45 -17.68
CA GLY A 413 -2.87 -11.96 -18.88
C GLY A 413 -2.52 -10.50 -19.13
N ASN A 414 -3.50 -9.68 -19.47
CA ASN A 414 -3.33 -8.24 -19.69
C ASN A 414 -3.32 -7.47 -18.36
N GLY A 415 -2.69 -6.31 -18.37
CA GLY A 415 -2.83 -5.35 -17.28
C GLY A 415 -4.25 -4.78 -17.26
N ILE A 416 -4.64 -4.13 -18.35
CA ILE A 416 -5.99 -3.57 -18.55
C ILE A 416 -6.57 -4.09 -19.86
N ASN A 417 -7.82 -4.55 -19.86
CA ASN A 417 -8.55 -5.00 -21.03
C ASN A 417 -9.85 -4.21 -21.19
N ILE A 418 -9.94 -3.35 -22.21
CA ILE A 418 -11.14 -2.58 -22.56
C ILE A 418 -11.86 -3.36 -23.66
N TRP A 419 -13.06 -3.86 -23.40
CA TRP A 419 -13.72 -4.81 -24.30
C TRP A 419 -15.22 -4.52 -24.50
N ASN A 420 -15.77 -5.12 -25.54
CA ASN A 420 -17.16 -5.13 -25.93
C ASN A 420 -17.74 -3.72 -26.06
N GLN A 421 -17.00 -2.86 -26.77
CA GLN A 421 -17.41 -1.50 -27.10
C GLN A 421 -17.46 -0.53 -25.90
N ALA A 422 -16.74 -0.80 -24.81
CA ALA A 422 -16.52 0.18 -23.75
C ALA A 422 -15.81 1.42 -24.29
N ASN A 423 -16.23 2.61 -23.84
CA ASN A 423 -15.86 3.86 -24.50
C ASN A 423 -15.67 5.03 -23.54
N ASN A 424 -14.99 6.10 -23.96
CA ASN A 424 -14.80 7.32 -23.12
C ASN A 424 -14.20 7.04 -21.73
N ASN A 425 -13.36 6.01 -21.58
CA ASN A 425 -12.65 5.75 -20.32
C ASN A 425 -11.27 6.41 -20.35
N PHE A 426 -10.80 6.84 -19.17
CA PHE A 426 -9.55 7.57 -18.98
C PHE A 426 -8.58 6.69 -18.19
N ILE A 427 -7.45 6.35 -18.80
CA ILE A 427 -6.38 5.58 -18.17
C ILE A 427 -5.16 6.48 -18.14
N VAL A 428 -4.75 6.94 -16.96
CA VAL A 428 -3.70 7.97 -16.80
C VAL A 428 -2.89 7.75 -15.54
N SER A 429 -1.64 8.19 -15.47
CA SER A 429 -0.84 8.16 -14.23
C SER A 429 -0.58 6.75 -13.64
N ASN A 430 -0.82 5.66 -14.39
CA ASN A 430 -0.62 4.30 -13.87
C ASN A 430 0.80 3.77 -14.15
N TYR A 431 1.25 2.84 -13.31
CA TYR A 431 2.41 1.98 -13.55
C TYR A 431 1.93 0.62 -14.04
N ILE A 432 2.19 0.30 -15.31
CA ILE A 432 1.67 -0.89 -16.00
C ILE A 432 2.83 -1.77 -16.46
N GLY A 433 2.98 -2.92 -15.81
CA GLY A 433 4.12 -3.83 -16.00
C GLY A 433 5.40 -3.37 -15.27
N LEU A 434 5.25 -2.41 -14.38
CA LEU A 434 6.30 -1.86 -13.51
C LEU A 434 5.93 -2.07 -12.05
N ASN A 435 6.93 -2.28 -11.20
CA ASN A 435 6.72 -2.24 -9.75
C ASN A 435 6.59 -0.77 -9.27
N ILE A 436 6.32 -0.54 -7.99
CA ILE A 436 6.18 0.82 -7.43
C ILE A 436 7.47 1.67 -7.57
N GLY A 437 8.64 1.01 -7.56
CA GLY A 437 9.96 1.61 -7.79
C GLY A 437 10.34 1.80 -9.27
N LYS A 438 9.42 1.47 -10.20
CA LYS A 438 9.63 1.49 -11.67
C LYS A 438 10.62 0.44 -12.21
N ASP A 439 10.85 -0.65 -11.49
CA ASP A 439 11.55 -1.84 -12.00
C ASP A 439 10.60 -2.78 -12.75
N ALA A 440 11.18 -3.78 -13.43
CA ALA A 440 10.44 -4.72 -14.26
C ALA A 440 9.49 -5.63 -13.46
N LEU A 441 8.20 -5.54 -13.76
CA LEU A 441 7.16 -6.43 -13.23
C LEU A 441 6.06 -6.66 -14.28
N GLY A 442 6.50 -7.03 -15.50
CA GLY A 442 5.65 -7.09 -16.68
C GLY A 442 4.44 -8.01 -16.60
N ASN A 443 3.30 -7.56 -17.15
CA ASN A 443 2.17 -8.43 -17.45
C ASN A 443 2.52 -9.38 -18.61
N LYS A 444 1.96 -10.59 -18.62
CA LYS A 444 2.36 -11.61 -19.63
C LYS A 444 1.75 -11.40 -21.02
N GLN A 445 0.69 -10.59 -21.14
CA GLN A 445 0.14 -10.14 -22.41
C GLN A 445 0.32 -8.63 -22.57
N SER A 446 -0.68 -7.91 -23.07
CA SER A 446 -0.58 -6.47 -23.27
C SER A 446 -0.65 -5.73 -21.94
N GLY A 447 0.06 -4.60 -21.82
CA GLY A 447 -0.17 -3.66 -20.73
C GLY A 447 -1.61 -3.16 -20.77
N ILE A 448 -2.04 -2.71 -21.94
CA ILE A 448 -3.42 -2.29 -22.24
C ILE A 448 -3.88 -2.92 -23.55
N ARG A 449 -4.99 -3.63 -23.53
CA ARG A 449 -5.65 -4.18 -24.72
C ARG A 449 -7.00 -3.49 -24.96
N ILE A 450 -7.29 -3.11 -26.20
CA ILE A 450 -8.45 -2.28 -26.56
C ILE A 450 -9.28 -2.94 -27.67
N ASP A 451 -10.56 -3.19 -27.36
CA ASP A 451 -11.68 -3.53 -28.24
C ASP A 451 -12.89 -2.65 -27.88
N GLY A 452 -12.60 -1.35 -27.84
CA GLY A 452 -13.49 -0.24 -27.49
C GLY A 452 -13.18 0.99 -28.36
N TYR A 453 -13.90 2.09 -28.16
CA TYR A 453 -13.72 3.32 -28.95
C TYR A 453 -13.77 4.57 -28.07
N ASP A 454 -13.29 5.72 -28.55
CA ASP A 454 -13.27 7.00 -27.80
C ASP A 454 -12.52 6.93 -26.44
N ASN A 455 -11.64 5.94 -26.19
CA ASN A 455 -10.92 5.86 -24.91
C ASN A 455 -9.66 6.73 -24.94
N LYS A 456 -9.22 7.21 -23.77
CA LYS A 456 -8.04 8.05 -23.62
C LYS A 456 -6.99 7.36 -22.76
N ILE A 457 -5.82 7.13 -23.36
CA ILE A 457 -4.67 6.51 -22.71
C ILE A 457 -3.59 7.57 -22.59
N GLY A 458 -3.32 8.01 -21.37
CA GLY A 458 -2.51 9.18 -21.07
C GLY A 458 -3.28 10.49 -21.24
N GLY A 459 -2.62 11.61 -20.99
CA GLY A 459 -3.23 12.94 -21.01
C GLY A 459 -2.35 14.00 -21.69
N GLU A 460 -2.74 15.26 -21.55
CA GLU A 460 -1.98 16.40 -22.11
C GLU A 460 -1.04 17.06 -21.08
N SER A 461 -1.16 16.67 -19.81
CA SER A 461 -0.27 17.09 -18.71
C SER A 461 0.73 15.99 -18.36
N PRO A 462 1.98 16.33 -17.97
CA PRO A 462 2.96 15.36 -17.47
C PRO A 462 2.44 14.45 -16.34
N ASP A 463 1.56 14.97 -15.48
CA ASP A 463 0.99 14.21 -14.36
C ASP A 463 -0.01 13.13 -14.80
N GLU A 464 -0.49 13.17 -16.05
CA GLU A 464 -1.43 12.19 -16.62
C GLU A 464 -0.73 11.08 -17.43
N GLN A 465 0.60 11.09 -17.50
CA GLN A 465 1.39 10.08 -18.20
C GLN A 465 1.28 8.70 -17.53
N ASN A 466 0.89 7.67 -18.27
CA ASN A 466 1.12 6.29 -17.82
C ASN A 466 2.57 5.88 -18.11
N TYR A 467 3.15 5.06 -17.24
CA TYR A 467 4.39 4.34 -17.49
C TYR A 467 4.05 2.89 -17.83
N ILE A 468 4.37 2.48 -19.05
CA ILE A 468 3.99 1.18 -19.60
C ILE A 468 5.25 0.46 -20.09
N ALA A 469 5.69 -0.55 -19.34
CA ALA A 469 6.94 -1.24 -19.64
C ALA A 469 6.91 -2.73 -19.31
N TYR A 470 7.82 -3.48 -19.93
CA TYR A 470 8.06 -4.91 -19.66
C TYR A 470 6.89 -5.86 -19.96
N ASN A 471 5.83 -5.38 -20.61
CA ASN A 471 4.71 -6.20 -21.06
C ASN A 471 5.05 -6.88 -22.41
N ALA A 472 4.28 -7.90 -22.80
CA ALA A 472 4.46 -8.52 -24.12
C ALA A 472 4.19 -7.52 -25.26
N LYS A 473 3.18 -6.66 -25.09
CA LYS A 473 2.92 -5.46 -25.90
C LYS A 473 2.53 -4.33 -24.94
N ALA A 474 2.87 -3.09 -25.22
CA ALA A 474 2.47 -1.99 -24.32
C ALA A 474 0.98 -1.70 -24.48
N ILE A 475 0.56 -1.33 -25.70
CA ILE A 475 -0.82 -1.05 -26.06
C ILE A 475 -1.14 -1.82 -27.34
N SER A 476 -2.23 -2.60 -27.34
CA SER A 476 -2.68 -3.33 -28.53
C SER A 476 -4.17 -3.12 -28.79
N MET A 477 -4.55 -2.96 -30.06
CA MET A 477 -5.94 -2.80 -30.49
C MET A 477 -6.40 -3.96 -31.34
N VAL A 478 -7.60 -4.46 -31.08
CA VAL A 478 -8.19 -5.56 -31.85
C VAL A 478 -8.47 -5.12 -33.29
N ASN A 479 -8.18 -5.98 -34.26
CA ASN A 479 -8.43 -5.73 -35.68
C ASN A 479 -9.93 -5.65 -35.99
N SER A 480 -10.48 -4.44 -35.91
CA SER A 480 -11.89 -4.15 -36.11
C SER A 480 -12.08 -2.67 -36.46
N ILE A 481 -12.86 -2.40 -37.50
CA ILE A 481 -13.25 -1.04 -37.93
C ILE A 481 -14.09 -0.26 -36.90
N LYS A 482 -14.46 -0.89 -35.78
CA LYS A 482 -15.22 -0.26 -34.69
C LYS A 482 -14.34 0.27 -33.57
N VAL A 483 -13.04 -0.05 -33.58
CA VAL A 483 -12.08 0.28 -32.51
C VAL A 483 -11.41 1.61 -32.85
N THR A 484 -12.19 2.68 -32.97
CA THR A 484 -11.73 3.99 -33.48
C THR A 484 -11.68 5.03 -32.36
N ASN A 485 -11.07 6.18 -32.66
CA ASN A 485 -11.01 7.38 -31.80
C ASN A 485 -10.33 7.13 -30.44
N ASN A 486 -9.51 6.10 -30.32
CA ASN A 486 -8.77 5.82 -29.10
C ASN A 486 -7.51 6.68 -29.09
N GLN A 487 -7.54 7.75 -28.29
CA GLN A 487 -6.44 8.70 -28.15
C GLN A 487 -5.35 8.09 -27.27
N ILE A 488 -4.12 8.05 -27.77
CA ILE A 488 -2.94 7.63 -27.02
C ILE A 488 -1.99 8.82 -26.98
N SER A 489 -1.80 9.44 -25.82
CA SER A 489 -0.99 10.65 -25.73
C SER A 489 -0.06 10.67 -24.52
N GLN A 490 1.17 11.16 -24.74
CA GLN A 490 2.21 11.40 -23.73
C GLN A 490 2.58 10.22 -22.80
N ASN A 491 2.18 8.98 -23.10
CA ASN A 491 2.59 7.82 -22.32
C ASN A 491 4.11 7.58 -22.41
N SER A 492 4.73 7.14 -21.31
CA SER A 492 6.10 6.63 -21.29
C SER A 492 6.05 5.13 -21.60
N VAL A 493 6.43 4.77 -22.83
CA VAL A 493 6.38 3.39 -23.34
C VAL A 493 7.79 2.92 -23.66
N PHE A 494 8.27 1.89 -22.95
CA PHE A 494 9.64 1.39 -23.11
C PHE A 494 9.79 -0.07 -22.67
N ASN A 495 10.79 -0.79 -23.20
CA ASN A 495 11.13 -2.15 -22.80
C ASN A 495 9.97 -3.16 -22.87
N ASN A 496 8.94 -2.92 -23.69
CA ASN A 496 7.92 -3.92 -23.99
C ASN A 496 8.38 -4.79 -25.17
N GLY A 497 7.69 -5.90 -25.43
CA GLY A 497 7.91 -6.65 -26.68
C GLY A 497 7.53 -5.85 -27.92
N PHE A 498 6.52 -4.97 -27.81
CA PHE A 498 6.10 -4.02 -28.85
C PHE A 498 5.44 -2.78 -28.23
N GLY A 499 5.51 -1.62 -28.88
CA GLY A 499 4.97 -0.35 -28.38
C GLY A 499 3.45 -0.24 -28.52
N ILE A 500 2.98 0.41 -29.58
CA ILE A 500 1.56 0.54 -29.95
C ILE A 500 1.33 -0.35 -31.16
N ASP A 501 0.37 -1.27 -31.09
CA ASP A 501 0.04 -2.25 -32.15
C ASP A 501 -1.42 -2.10 -32.57
N LEU A 502 -1.65 -1.59 -33.78
CA LEU A 502 -2.98 -1.40 -34.36
C LEU A 502 -3.38 -2.63 -35.19
N GLY A 503 -4.24 -3.49 -34.62
CA GLY A 503 -4.73 -4.67 -35.34
C GLY A 503 -4.04 -5.98 -34.95
N GLU A 504 -3.14 -5.95 -33.96
CA GLU A 504 -2.40 -7.10 -33.44
C GLU A 504 -1.49 -7.78 -34.50
N ASP A 505 -1.05 -7.04 -35.52
CA ASP A 505 -0.17 -7.48 -36.61
C ASP A 505 1.25 -6.88 -36.54
N ASN A 506 1.55 -6.18 -35.45
CA ASN A 506 2.79 -5.47 -35.14
C ASN A 506 2.91 -4.11 -35.83
N ILE A 507 3.56 -4.02 -37.00
CA ILE A 507 3.77 -2.76 -37.70
C ILE A 507 2.76 -2.69 -38.84
N THR A 508 1.85 -1.74 -38.76
CA THR A 508 1.00 -1.34 -39.90
C THR A 508 1.83 -0.47 -40.84
N GLU A 509 1.93 -0.82 -42.13
CA GLU A 509 2.64 0.04 -43.10
C GLU A 509 1.78 1.24 -43.50
N ASN A 510 2.38 2.44 -43.57
CA ASN A 510 1.67 3.60 -44.08
C ASN A 510 1.17 3.38 -45.52
N ASP A 511 -0.06 3.83 -45.80
CA ASP A 511 -0.68 3.74 -47.12
C ASP A 511 -0.72 5.11 -47.85
N ILE A 512 -1.36 5.14 -49.02
CA ILE A 512 -1.48 6.39 -49.78
C ILE A 512 -2.73 7.13 -49.31
N ARG A 513 -2.51 8.28 -48.67
CA ARG A 513 -3.54 9.23 -48.22
C ARG A 513 -4.32 8.80 -46.97
N ASP A 514 -3.94 7.71 -46.30
CA ASP A 514 -4.62 7.23 -45.09
C ASP A 514 -6.02 6.73 -45.43
N ALA A 515 -6.14 5.96 -46.51
CA ALA A 515 -7.42 5.63 -47.14
C ALA A 515 -7.99 4.28 -46.67
N ASP A 516 -7.29 3.57 -45.81
CA ASP A 516 -7.70 2.31 -45.22
C ASP A 516 -8.55 2.51 -43.95
N ASP A 517 -9.19 1.41 -43.53
CA ASP A 517 -10.08 1.36 -42.37
C ASP A 517 -9.55 0.31 -41.38
N GLY A 518 -9.74 0.53 -40.08
CA GLY A 518 -9.32 -0.41 -39.05
C GLY A 518 -9.31 0.23 -37.66
N PRO A 519 -8.63 -0.39 -36.67
CA PRO A 519 -8.44 0.23 -35.37
C PRO A 519 -7.74 1.58 -35.52
N ASN A 520 -8.31 2.63 -34.93
CA ASN A 520 -7.92 4.02 -35.14
C ASN A 520 -7.80 4.43 -36.62
N ASN A 521 -8.65 3.87 -37.49
CA ASN A 521 -8.59 4.05 -38.94
C ASN A 521 -7.20 3.77 -39.54
N LEU A 522 -6.38 2.94 -38.86
CA LEU A 522 -4.99 2.67 -39.22
C LEU A 522 -4.15 3.93 -39.47
N GLN A 523 -4.47 5.01 -38.76
CA GLN A 523 -3.86 6.34 -38.90
C GLN A 523 -2.36 6.26 -39.21
N ASN A 524 -1.98 6.75 -40.39
CA ASN A 524 -0.59 6.85 -40.80
C ASN A 524 0.26 7.56 -39.73
N TYR A 525 1.47 7.05 -39.46
CA TYR A 525 2.45 7.72 -38.61
C TYR A 525 3.34 8.69 -39.41
N PRO A 526 3.97 9.70 -38.78
CA PRO A 526 4.90 10.59 -39.46
C PRO A 526 6.19 9.87 -39.87
N ASP A 527 6.58 9.99 -41.13
CA ASP A 527 7.87 9.50 -41.62
C ASP A 527 8.93 10.60 -41.41
N LEU A 528 9.72 10.49 -40.34
CA LEU A 528 10.73 11.47 -39.96
C LEU A 528 11.97 11.36 -40.87
N ILE A 529 12.35 12.48 -41.49
CA ILE A 529 13.46 12.55 -42.46
C ILE A 529 14.68 13.24 -41.88
N VAL A 530 14.45 14.34 -41.13
CA VAL A 530 15.49 15.10 -40.45
C VAL A 530 15.01 15.46 -39.06
N ALA A 531 15.89 15.29 -38.09
CA ALA A 531 15.71 15.72 -36.71
C ALA A 531 16.94 16.55 -36.34
N ASP A 532 16.93 17.83 -36.66
CA ASP A 532 18.09 18.71 -36.45
C ASP A 532 17.80 19.70 -35.31
N PHE A 533 18.67 19.69 -34.31
CA PHE A 533 18.53 20.54 -33.15
C PHE A 533 19.61 21.63 -33.15
N SER A 534 19.19 22.87 -32.92
CA SER A 534 20.11 24.01 -32.80
C SER A 534 19.67 24.90 -31.65
N SER A 535 20.56 25.12 -30.67
CA SER A 535 20.26 25.84 -29.41
C SER A 535 19.12 25.19 -28.62
N ASN A 536 17.92 25.77 -28.62
CA ASN A 536 16.72 25.24 -27.97
C ASN A 536 15.58 24.93 -28.97
N LEU A 537 15.85 25.04 -30.27
CA LEU A 537 14.86 24.84 -31.33
C LEU A 537 15.09 23.52 -32.06
N MET A 538 14.08 22.65 -32.02
CA MET A 538 14.04 21.38 -32.74
C MET A 538 13.39 21.56 -34.10
N ASN A 539 14.13 21.26 -35.17
CA ASN A 539 13.65 21.26 -36.53
C ASN A 539 13.39 19.82 -36.98
N ILE A 540 12.13 19.53 -37.31
CA ILE A 540 11.70 18.24 -37.83
C ILE A 540 11.32 18.40 -39.29
N GLU A 541 12.03 17.69 -40.18
CA GLU A 541 11.54 17.44 -41.53
C GLU A 541 10.84 16.07 -41.57
N LEU A 542 9.61 16.03 -42.09
CA LEU A 542 8.81 14.81 -42.14
C LEU A 542 8.01 14.70 -43.45
N LYS A 543 7.68 13.46 -43.82
CA LYS A 543 6.65 13.14 -44.80
C LYS A 543 5.42 12.62 -44.06
N PHE A 544 4.24 13.11 -44.43
CA PHE A 544 2.98 12.70 -43.82
C PHE A 544 1.86 12.73 -44.87
N GLU A 545 1.24 11.58 -45.11
CA GLU A 545 0.25 11.37 -46.17
C GLU A 545 -1.11 10.98 -45.58
N SER A 546 -1.73 11.89 -44.84
CA SER A 546 -3.11 11.75 -44.33
C SER A 546 -4.01 12.83 -44.93
N ASP A 547 -4.85 12.45 -45.90
CA ASP A 547 -5.73 13.38 -46.61
C ASP A 547 -6.95 13.76 -45.75
N PRO A 548 -7.45 15.02 -45.76
CA PRO A 548 -8.59 15.44 -44.95
C PRO A 548 -9.90 14.73 -45.31
N ALA A 549 -9.92 13.99 -46.43
CA ALA A 549 -11.01 13.10 -46.77
C ALA A 549 -11.13 11.88 -45.82
N TYR A 550 -10.03 11.49 -45.16
CA TYR A 550 -9.97 10.27 -44.34
C TYR A 550 -9.56 10.55 -42.88
N SER A 551 -8.75 11.58 -42.62
CA SER A 551 -8.29 11.92 -41.27
C SER A 551 -8.79 13.31 -40.85
N ALA A 552 -9.17 13.46 -39.58
CA ALA A 552 -9.69 14.73 -39.07
C ALA A 552 -8.58 15.70 -38.65
N TYR A 553 -8.63 16.96 -39.10
CA TYR A 553 -7.64 17.99 -38.77
C TYR A 553 -8.13 18.94 -37.64
N PRO A 554 -7.22 19.52 -36.83
CA PRO A 554 -5.76 19.42 -36.91
C PRO A 554 -5.21 18.06 -36.45
N ILE A 555 -4.13 17.62 -37.08
CA ILE A 555 -3.38 16.42 -36.65
C ILE A 555 -2.34 16.85 -35.63
N LYS A 556 -2.33 16.23 -34.46
CA LYS A 556 -1.31 16.42 -33.44
C LYS A 556 -0.17 15.44 -33.67
N ILE A 557 1.06 15.94 -33.78
CA ILE A 557 2.28 15.13 -33.86
C ILE A 557 2.98 15.21 -32.51
N GLN A 558 3.16 14.07 -31.85
CA GLN A 558 3.91 13.98 -30.59
C GLN A 558 5.24 13.28 -30.84
N LEU A 559 6.29 13.81 -30.23
CA LEU A 559 7.66 13.32 -30.36
C LEU A 559 8.13 12.74 -29.04
N PHE A 560 8.91 11.67 -29.14
CA PHE A 560 9.43 10.94 -28.00
C PHE A 560 10.90 10.60 -28.22
N LYS A 561 11.69 10.66 -27.16
CA LYS A 561 12.97 9.94 -27.09
C LYS A 561 12.66 8.44 -27.05
N SER A 562 13.28 7.71 -27.97
CA SER A 562 13.06 6.27 -28.12
C SER A 562 13.78 5.46 -27.02
N ASP A 563 13.27 4.27 -26.73
CA ASP A 563 13.99 3.22 -26.00
C ASP A 563 14.95 2.40 -26.88
N GLY A 564 14.98 2.67 -28.20
CA GLY A 564 15.77 1.95 -29.20
C GLY A 564 15.09 0.72 -29.81
N ASN A 565 13.82 0.47 -29.48
CA ASN A 565 13.00 -0.61 -30.03
C ASN A 565 11.65 -0.10 -30.57
N ARG A 566 11.63 1.12 -31.14
CA ARG A 566 10.43 1.77 -31.68
C ARG A 566 9.35 2.01 -30.60
N GLN A 567 9.74 2.45 -29.41
CA GLN A 567 8.84 2.80 -28.32
C GLN A 567 9.20 4.16 -27.71
N GLY A 568 8.19 5.00 -27.47
CA GLY A 568 8.38 6.36 -26.94
C GLY A 568 8.62 6.38 -25.44
N LYS A 569 9.88 6.27 -25.00
CA LYS A 569 10.27 6.25 -23.58
C LYS A 569 9.98 7.57 -22.85
N LYS A 570 10.32 8.70 -23.46
CA LYS A 570 10.13 10.03 -22.84
C LYS A 570 9.52 10.96 -23.87
N TYR A 571 8.37 11.55 -23.57
CA TYR A 571 7.79 12.63 -24.36
C TYR A 571 8.78 13.81 -24.40
N ILE A 572 8.95 14.49 -25.55
CA ILE A 572 9.90 15.62 -25.70
C ILE A 572 9.29 16.87 -26.33
N GLY A 573 8.07 16.76 -26.86
CA GLY A 573 7.35 17.90 -27.43
C GLY A 573 6.31 17.48 -28.46
N GLU A 574 5.53 18.46 -28.91
CA GLU A 574 4.49 18.26 -29.90
C GLU A 574 4.31 19.50 -30.80
N PHE A 575 3.71 19.30 -31.96
CA PHE A 575 3.21 20.36 -32.82
C PHE A 575 1.96 19.90 -33.59
N GLN A 576 1.24 20.84 -34.18
CA GLN A 576 0.05 20.55 -34.98
C GLN A 576 0.29 20.76 -36.48
N LEU A 577 -0.30 19.87 -37.28
CA LEU A 577 -0.47 20.02 -38.72
C LEU A 577 -1.92 20.43 -38.98
N ASN A 578 -2.10 21.54 -39.70
CA ASN A 578 -3.41 21.97 -40.20
C ASN A 578 -3.63 21.45 -41.62
N GLU A 579 -4.88 21.46 -42.11
CA GLU A 579 -5.18 21.08 -43.50
C GLU A 579 -4.35 21.89 -44.52
N SER A 580 -4.04 23.16 -44.21
CA SER A 580 -3.20 24.01 -45.06
C SER A 580 -1.73 23.57 -45.14
N ASP A 581 -1.26 22.78 -44.19
CA ASP A 581 0.11 22.24 -44.19
C ASP A 581 0.25 21.07 -45.16
N LEU A 582 -0.86 20.43 -45.57
CA LEU A 582 -0.80 19.29 -46.47
C LEU A 582 -0.21 19.66 -47.84
N PRO A 583 0.72 18.84 -48.36
CA PRO A 583 1.36 19.13 -49.62
C PRO A 583 0.39 19.09 -50.82
N LYS A 584 -0.03 20.25 -51.34
CA LYS A 584 -0.36 20.33 -52.78
C LYS A 584 0.95 20.31 -53.59
N GLY A 585 1.57 19.12 -53.68
CA GLY A 585 2.78 18.87 -54.49
C GLY A 585 4.14 19.06 -53.80
N LYS A 586 4.21 19.20 -52.46
CA LYS A 586 5.49 19.10 -51.70
C LYS A 586 5.78 17.64 -51.33
N LYS A 587 7.08 17.29 -51.20
CA LYS A 587 7.52 15.94 -50.83
C LYS A 587 7.70 15.74 -49.33
N SER A 588 7.89 16.83 -48.59
CA SER A 588 8.16 16.87 -47.15
C SER A 588 7.71 18.23 -46.57
N LEU A 589 7.64 18.29 -45.24
CA LEU A 589 7.27 19.45 -44.44
C LEU A 589 8.31 19.67 -43.36
N VAL A 590 8.64 20.93 -43.07
CA VAL A 590 9.52 21.28 -41.96
C VAL A 590 8.69 21.99 -40.90
N LYS A 591 8.78 21.52 -39.65
CA LYS A 591 8.18 22.14 -38.47
C LYS A 591 9.27 22.36 -37.42
N SER A 592 9.16 23.48 -36.71
CA SER A 592 10.09 23.84 -35.66
C SER A 592 9.33 24.06 -34.36
N PHE A 593 9.86 23.58 -33.24
CA PHE A 593 9.31 23.81 -31.90
C PHE A 593 10.43 23.94 -30.88
N GLU A 594 10.17 24.65 -29.79
CA GLU A 594 11.13 24.81 -28.70
C GLU A 594 11.09 23.56 -27.80
N LEU A 595 12.25 22.98 -27.49
CA LEU A 595 12.33 21.93 -26.46
C LEU A 595 12.10 22.57 -25.09
N MET A 596 11.39 21.85 -24.21
CA MET A 596 11.27 22.29 -22.82
C MET A 596 12.60 22.06 -22.09
N ALA A 597 12.90 22.88 -21.07
CA ALA A 597 14.21 22.93 -20.42
C ALA A 597 14.66 21.59 -19.77
N ASP A 598 13.71 20.73 -19.40
CA ASP A 598 13.91 19.42 -18.78
C ASP A 598 14.03 18.26 -19.80
N HIS A 599 13.94 18.55 -21.10
CA HIS A 599 13.99 17.58 -22.20
C HIS A 599 15.34 17.60 -22.93
N GLN A 600 16.44 17.43 -22.17
CA GLN A 600 17.79 17.31 -22.73
C GLN A 600 17.86 16.21 -23.80
N LEU A 601 18.36 16.58 -24.98
CA LEU A 601 18.64 15.68 -26.11
C LEU A 601 20.10 15.85 -26.53
N ASN A 602 20.78 14.73 -26.72
CA ASN A 602 22.14 14.70 -27.22
C ASN A 602 22.17 14.34 -28.71
N SER A 603 23.21 14.79 -29.40
CA SER A 603 23.50 14.31 -30.75
C SER A 603 23.62 12.78 -30.74
N GLY A 604 22.86 12.11 -31.62
CA GLY A 604 22.79 10.64 -31.67
C GLY A 604 21.68 10.02 -30.81
N ASP A 605 20.96 10.77 -29.97
CA ASP A 605 19.74 10.27 -29.36
C ASP A 605 18.73 9.88 -30.45
N LEU A 606 18.06 8.75 -30.26
CA LEU A 606 17.00 8.30 -31.17
C LEU A 606 15.68 8.91 -30.75
N ILE A 607 14.96 9.49 -31.71
CA ILE A 607 13.60 9.98 -31.53
C ILE A 607 12.64 9.32 -32.51
N LEU A 608 11.37 9.29 -32.16
CA LEU A 608 10.26 8.81 -32.98
C LEU A 608 9.01 9.63 -32.68
N SER A 609 7.92 9.36 -33.40
CA SER A 609 6.69 10.13 -33.27
C SER A 609 5.41 9.29 -33.38
N THR A 610 4.31 9.86 -32.93
CA THR A 610 2.94 9.42 -33.25
C THR A 610 2.19 10.57 -33.92
N ALA A 611 1.15 10.24 -34.68
CA ALA A 611 0.15 11.17 -35.18
C ALA A 611 -1.21 10.84 -34.57
N THR A 612 -1.90 11.86 -34.05
CA THR A 612 -3.27 11.75 -33.55
C THR A 612 -4.17 12.72 -34.30
N ASP A 613 -5.23 12.21 -34.93
CA ASP A 613 -6.20 13.05 -35.61
C ASP A 613 -7.12 13.79 -34.62
N ALA A 614 -7.90 14.76 -35.12
CA ALA A 614 -8.80 15.56 -34.29
C ALA A 614 -10.00 14.77 -33.71
N ASN A 615 -10.24 13.55 -34.18
CA ASN A 615 -11.22 12.62 -33.60
C ASN A 615 -10.59 11.72 -32.52
N GLY A 616 -9.27 11.71 -32.38
CA GLY A 616 -8.54 10.90 -31.40
C GLY A 616 -7.89 9.64 -31.98
N ASN A 617 -7.98 9.38 -33.29
CA ASN A 617 -7.32 8.24 -33.92
C ASN A 617 -5.80 8.44 -33.86
N THR A 618 -5.12 7.61 -33.07
CA THR A 618 -3.66 7.66 -32.90
C THR A 618 -2.96 6.54 -33.64
N SER A 619 -1.91 6.88 -34.38
CA SER A 619 -1.03 5.97 -35.10
C SER A 619 -0.18 5.11 -34.15
N GLU A 620 0.44 4.07 -34.72
CA GLU A 620 1.61 3.44 -34.09
C GLU A 620 2.80 4.42 -34.02
N PHE A 621 3.86 4.04 -33.33
CA PHE A 621 5.11 4.80 -33.34
C PHE A 621 5.76 4.78 -34.74
N SER A 622 6.32 5.89 -35.19
CA SER A 622 7.12 5.98 -36.43
C SER A 622 8.42 5.17 -36.34
N ALA A 623 9.13 5.04 -37.47
CA ALA A 623 10.54 4.67 -37.43
C ALA A 623 11.37 5.70 -36.63
N GLU A 624 12.51 5.24 -36.11
CA GLU A 624 13.44 6.06 -35.33
C GLU A 624 14.39 6.84 -36.24
N ILE A 625 14.72 8.06 -35.83
CA ILE A 625 15.78 8.87 -36.43
C ILE A 625 16.71 9.41 -35.35
N ALA A 626 18.00 9.48 -35.66
CA ALA A 626 18.98 10.10 -34.79
C ALA A 626 18.87 11.63 -34.86
N VAL A 627 18.90 12.27 -33.69
CA VAL A 627 19.04 13.72 -33.59
C VAL A 627 20.41 14.13 -34.10
N THR A 628 20.44 15.09 -35.03
CA THR A 628 21.65 15.75 -35.54
C THR A 628 21.74 17.17 -34.99
N GLY A 629 22.95 17.72 -34.89
CA GLY A 629 23.20 19.06 -34.33
C GLY A 629 24.36 19.07 -33.34
N SER A 630 24.91 20.26 -33.07
CA SER A 630 25.93 20.47 -32.03
C SER A 630 25.27 20.58 -30.66
N GLU A 631 25.84 19.91 -29.66
CA GLU A 631 25.41 19.89 -28.26
C GLU A 631 24.78 21.22 -27.83
N ALA A 632 23.51 21.17 -27.45
CA ALA A 632 22.94 22.23 -26.64
C ALA A 632 23.19 21.84 -25.20
N CYS A 633 24.06 22.58 -24.55
CA CYS A 633 23.79 22.89 -23.16
C CYS A 633 22.74 23.99 -23.13
N ILE A 634 21.88 23.97 -22.12
CA ILE A 634 21.23 25.19 -21.68
C ILE A 634 22.31 25.89 -20.83
N PRO A 635 22.79 27.10 -21.19
CA PRO A 635 23.86 27.73 -20.44
C PRO A 635 23.37 28.04 -19.03
N GLU A 636 23.91 27.34 -18.03
CA GLU A 636 23.68 27.62 -16.62
C GLU A 636 24.59 28.77 -16.21
N VAL A 637 24.18 29.51 -15.18
CA VAL A 637 25.01 30.56 -14.59
C VAL A 637 25.95 29.88 -13.59
N PHE A 638 27.25 30.02 -13.81
CA PHE A 638 28.28 29.58 -12.88
C PHE A 638 28.99 30.81 -12.30
N TYR A 639 29.39 30.72 -11.05
CA TYR A 639 30.00 31.78 -10.26
C TYR A 639 31.46 31.39 -9.95
N ALA A 640 32.38 32.35 -9.96
CA ALA A 640 33.79 32.06 -9.74
C ALA A 640 34.01 31.48 -8.34
N ASP A 641 34.86 30.46 -8.25
CA ASP A 641 35.32 29.79 -7.02
C ASP A 641 36.86 29.87 -7.05
N VAL A 642 37.39 30.97 -6.53
CA VAL A 642 38.79 31.37 -6.66
C VAL A 642 39.68 30.69 -5.63
N ASP A 643 39.17 30.35 -4.46
CA ASP A 643 39.91 29.67 -3.40
C ASP A 643 39.70 28.14 -3.37
N GLY A 644 38.70 27.63 -4.10
CA GLY A 644 38.47 26.21 -4.36
C GLY A 644 37.68 25.50 -3.27
N ASP A 645 36.87 26.22 -2.49
CA ASP A 645 36.05 25.66 -1.41
C ASP A 645 34.71 25.07 -1.90
N GLY A 646 34.33 25.36 -3.15
CA GLY A 646 33.10 24.89 -3.78
C GLY A 646 31.92 25.88 -3.73
N LEU A 647 32.11 27.09 -3.24
CA LEU A 647 31.15 28.18 -3.22
C LEU A 647 31.52 29.27 -4.24
N GLY A 648 30.53 30.02 -4.72
CA GLY A 648 30.74 30.94 -5.85
C GLY A 648 30.44 32.41 -5.56
N ASP A 649 31.23 33.33 -6.11
CA ASP A 649 31.03 34.79 -6.00
C ASP A 649 29.86 35.30 -6.85
N LEU A 650 28.78 35.76 -6.20
CA LEU A 650 27.62 36.40 -6.85
C LEU A 650 28.01 37.58 -7.76
N ALA A 651 29.08 38.33 -7.43
CA ALA A 651 29.54 39.46 -8.21
C ALA A 651 30.31 39.04 -9.48
N ASN A 652 30.71 37.78 -9.59
CA ASN A 652 31.52 37.25 -10.68
C ASN A 652 30.94 35.97 -11.26
N SER A 653 30.02 36.13 -12.21
CA SER A 653 29.36 35.02 -12.90
C SER A 653 29.63 34.99 -14.39
N ILE A 654 29.54 33.79 -14.95
CA ILE A 654 29.55 33.51 -16.38
C ILE A 654 28.42 32.55 -16.74
N GLN A 655 28.06 32.50 -18.02
CA GLN A 655 27.01 31.62 -18.51
C GLN A 655 27.62 30.59 -19.47
N GLU A 656 27.65 29.32 -19.08
CA GLU A 656 28.35 28.25 -19.82
C GLU A 656 27.61 26.92 -19.74
N CYS A 657 28.09 25.93 -20.51
CA CYS A 657 27.47 24.61 -20.64
C CYS A 657 27.68 23.63 -19.50
N SER A 658 28.74 23.88 -18.74
CA SER A 658 29.24 23.06 -17.64
C SER A 658 30.18 23.94 -16.86
N ALA A 659 30.26 23.76 -15.54
CA ALA A 659 31.16 24.49 -14.66
C ALA A 659 32.59 24.54 -15.25
N PRO A 660 33.08 25.70 -15.71
CA PRO A 660 34.48 25.86 -16.08
C PRO A 660 35.38 25.65 -14.86
N GLU A 661 36.67 25.39 -15.11
CA GLU A 661 37.66 25.28 -14.04
C GLU A 661 37.71 26.59 -13.23
N GLY A 662 37.50 26.48 -11.91
CA GLY A 662 37.42 27.63 -10.98
C GLY A 662 36.06 28.32 -10.94
N PHE A 663 34.97 27.62 -11.29
CA PHE A 663 33.59 28.12 -11.20
C PHE A 663 32.65 27.02 -10.68
N VAL A 664 31.61 27.40 -9.93
CA VAL A 664 30.59 26.51 -9.35
C VAL A 664 29.17 27.02 -9.59
N SER A 665 28.15 26.21 -9.34
CA SER A 665 26.75 26.51 -9.72
C SER A 665 25.96 27.31 -8.66
N ASN A 666 26.55 27.60 -7.51
CA ASN A 666 25.95 28.39 -6.44
C ASN A 666 26.61 29.78 -6.37
N SER A 667 25.95 30.75 -5.76
CA SER A 667 26.43 32.14 -5.65
C SER A 667 26.64 32.54 -4.19
N ASP A 668 27.03 31.57 -3.37
CA ASP A 668 26.83 31.65 -1.93
C ASP A 668 28.08 32.11 -1.18
N ASP A 669 29.19 32.37 -1.88
CA ASP A 669 30.47 32.73 -1.25
C ASP A 669 30.49 34.17 -0.72
N CYS A 670 30.82 34.31 0.57
CA CYS A 670 31.00 35.59 1.23
C CYS A 670 32.35 36.26 0.93
N ASP A 671 33.42 35.48 0.76
CA ASP A 671 34.78 35.95 0.48
C ASP A 671 35.51 34.93 -0.40
N ASP A 672 35.31 35.08 -1.71
CA ASP A 672 35.92 34.33 -2.82
C ASP A 672 37.45 34.51 -2.93
N THR A 673 38.14 34.69 -1.80
CA THR A 673 39.59 34.68 -1.71
C THR A 673 40.11 33.91 -0.49
N ASP A 674 39.24 33.38 0.36
CA ASP A 674 39.58 32.67 1.60
C ASP A 674 38.63 31.48 1.86
N ALA A 675 39.09 30.26 1.52
CA ALA A 675 38.35 29.00 1.64
C ALA A 675 37.91 28.62 3.07
N GLU A 676 38.31 29.37 4.10
CA GLU A 676 37.80 29.22 5.47
C GLU A 676 36.54 30.07 5.75
N ILE A 677 36.14 30.96 4.82
CA ILE A 677 35.01 31.88 4.92
C ILE A 677 34.00 31.59 3.82
N GLY A 678 33.21 30.54 4.01
CA GLY A 678 32.20 30.11 3.03
C GLY A 678 30.92 30.97 3.05
N ALA A 679 29.75 30.32 3.00
CA ALA A 679 28.47 31.03 2.85
C ALA A 679 28.03 31.82 4.08
N LEU A 680 27.08 32.75 3.89
CA LEU A 680 26.42 33.44 5.00
C LEU A 680 25.84 32.43 5.99
N GLU A 681 26.30 32.49 7.24
CA GLU A 681 25.79 31.66 8.31
C GLU A 681 24.89 32.48 9.24
N VAL A 682 23.87 31.83 9.78
CA VAL A 682 23.02 32.42 10.81
C VAL A 682 23.68 32.17 12.17
N TRP A 683 23.93 33.24 12.90
CA TRP A 683 24.49 33.22 14.24
C TRP A 683 23.46 33.73 15.24
N TYR A 684 23.36 33.06 16.38
CA TYR A 684 22.37 33.30 17.43
C TYR A 684 23.06 33.89 18.65
N LEU A 685 22.46 34.92 19.26
CA LEU A 685 23.07 35.59 20.40
C LEU A 685 23.21 34.59 21.54
N ASP A 686 24.41 34.48 22.10
CA ASP A 686 24.72 33.65 23.29
C ASP A 686 24.97 34.62 24.45
N SER A 687 23.90 35.01 25.15
CA SER A 687 23.97 36.11 26.12
C SER A 687 24.62 35.70 27.43
N ASP A 688 24.55 34.42 27.79
CA ASP A 688 25.05 33.88 29.05
C ASP A 688 26.36 33.08 28.92
N THR A 689 26.83 32.86 27.69
CA THR A 689 28.12 32.30 27.29
C THR A 689 28.30 30.80 27.55
N ASP A 690 27.23 30.01 27.46
CA ASP A 690 27.28 28.56 27.64
C ASP A 690 27.53 27.76 26.33
N GLY A 691 27.42 28.43 25.18
CA GLY A 691 27.68 27.86 23.86
C GLY A 691 26.42 27.56 23.04
N TYR A 692 25.23 27.75 23.60
CA TYR A 692 23.94 27.73 22.91
C TYR A 692 23.41 29.16 22.79
N GLY A 693 22.57 29.46 21.79
CA GLY A 693 22.11 30.82 21.52
C GLY A 693 20.61 30.93 21.33
N ASP A 694 20.07 32.13 21.58
CA ASP A 694 18.64 32.44 21.50
C ASP A 694 18.10 32.34 20.05
N PRO A 695 17.20 31.39 19.75
CA PRO A 695 16.62 31.23 18.40
C PRO A 695 15.81 32.45 17.94
N SER A 696 15.38 33.31 18.87
CA SER A 696 14.61 34.52 18.60
C SER A 696 15.49 35.75 18.30
N ILE A 697 16.80 35.67 18.54
CA ILE A 697 17.75 36.76 18.29
C ILE A 697 18.93 36.23 17.47
N SER A 698 18.81 36.35 16.15
CA SER A 698 19.87 35.98 15.21
C SER A 698 20.35 37.14 14.34
N ILE A 699 21.56 36.97 13.78
CA ILE A 699 22.14 37.78 12.71
C ILE A 699 22.75 36.87 11.67
N GLU A 700 22.75 37.30 10.41
CA GLU A 700 23.46 36.61 9.33
C GLU A 700 24.81 37.29 9.13
N ASP A 701 25.90 36.53 9.22
CA ASP A 701 27.25 37.02 8.98
C ASP A 701 28.16 35.87 8.51
N CYS A 702 29.21 36.22 7.78
CA CYS A 702 30.13 35.24 7.18
C CYS A 702 31.12 34.67 8.21
N LEU A 703 31.36 35.42 9.29
CA LEU A 703 32.23 35.02 10.40
C LEU A 703 31.45 35.17 11.71
N GLN A 704 31.71 34.26 12.65
CA GLN A 704 31.11 34.29 13.98
C GLN A 704 31.21 35.68 14.62
N PRO A 705 30.08 36.39 14.76
CA PRO A 705 30.05 37.67 15.42
C PRO A 705 30.32 37.49 16.91
N ASN A 706 31.01 38.46 17.52
CA ASN A 706 31.39 38.33 18.93
C ASN A 706 30.15 38.33 19.84
N GLY A 707 29.97 37.24 20.60
CA GLY A 707 28.82 37.01 21.47
C GLY A 707 27.67 36.26 20.80
N TYR A 708 27.90 35.67 19.63
CA TYR A 708 26.93 34.81 18.95
C TYR A 708 27.54 33.43 18.69
N VAL A 709 26.72 32.40 18.62
CA VAL A 709 27.09 31.00 18.34
C VAL A 709 26.19 30.42 17.24
N ARG A 710 26.59 29.30 16.64
CA ARG A 710 25.84 28.66 15.55
C ARG A 710 24.63 27.87 16.07
N ASP A 711 24.75 27.36 17.29
CA ASP A 711 23.72 26.54 17.91
C ASP A 711 22.59 27.44 18.44
N ASN A 712 21.36 27.20 18.01
CA ASN A 712 20.20 28.04 18.29
C ASN A 712 19.20 27.41 19.25
N THR A 713 19.64 26.39 19.96
CA THR A 713 18.74 25.47 20.66
C THR A 713 18.49 25.87 22.11
N ASP A 714 18.99 27.02 22.54
CA ASP A 714 18.80 27.54 23.89
C ASP A 714 17.35 27.99 24.13
N CYS A 715 16.70 27.39 25.12
CA CYS A 715 15.35 27.76 25.53
C CYS A 715 15.29 28.89 26.59
N ASP A 716 16.41 29.22 27.24
CA ASP A 716 16.59 30.38 28.12
C ASP A 716 18.05 30.90 28.10
N ASP A 717 18.39 31.63 27.02
CA ASP A 717 19.69 32.28 26.75
C ASP A 717 20.15 33.30 27.80
N SER A 718 19.39 33.48 28.88
CA SER A 718 19.78 34.29 30.03
C SER A 718 20.33 33.47 31.19
N ASN A 719 20.34 32.14 31.08
CA ASN A 719 20.71 31.20 32.11
C ASN A 719 21.49 29.96 31.62
N SER A 720 22.82 30.02 31.75
CA SER A 720 23.82 28.99 31.38
C SER A 720 23.67 27.57 31.97
N LEU A 721 22.59 27.31 32.70
CA LEU A 721 22.23 26.01 33.26
C LEU A 721 20.99 25.40 32.57
N VAL A 722 20.39 26.11 31.61
CA VAL A 722 19.20 25.71 30.87
C VAL A 722 19.59 25.71 29.39
N PHE A 723 20.00 24.55 28.91
CA PHE A 723 20.44 24.37 27.54
C PHE A 723 20.26 22.90 27.14
N PRO A 724 20.20 22.59 25.84
CA PRO A 724 20.00 21.23 25.38
C PRO A 724 21.03 20.22 25.88
N GLY A 725 20.53 19.22 26.61
CA GLY A 725 21.35 18.20 27.26
C GLY A 725 21.85 18.56 28.66
N ALA A 726 21.36 19.65 29.26
CA ALA A 726 21.48 19.87 30.70
C ALA A 726 20.77 18.74 31.48
N LEU A 727 21.04 18.65 32.79
CA LEU A 727 20.39 17.64 33.63
C LEU A 727 19.16 18.26 34.30
N ASP A 728 17.99 17.68 34.03
CA ASP A 728 16.74 18.11 34.62
C ASP A 728 16.71 17.99 36.15
N ASP A 729 16.30 19.06 36.83
CA ASP A 729 15.98 19.07 38.27
C ASP A 729 14.46 19.01 38.45
N SER A 730 13.97 17.77 38.61
CA SER A 730 12.56 17.36 38.75
C SER A 730 11.67 18.05 39.81
N VAL A 731 12.10 19.14 40.43
CA VAL A 731 11.44 19.82 41.56
C VAL A 731 11.24 21.32 41.33
N ASP A 732 11.87 21.92 40.31
CA ASP A 732 11.87 23.39 40.16
C ASP A 732 10.92 23.93 39.09
N GLY A 733 10.33 23.08 38.23
CA GLY A 733 9.36 23.52 37.23
C GLY A 733 10.00 24.08 35.96
N ILE A 734 11.31 23.94 35.80
CA ILE A 734 12.09 24.44 34.67
C ILE A 734 12.52 23.21 33.87
N ASP A 735 12.30 23.25 32.57
CA ASP A 735 12.83 22.29 31.60
C ASP A 735 14.26 22.72 31.30
N GLN A 736 15.25 22.05 31.91
CA GLN A 736 16.65 22.48 31.79
C GLN A 736 17.27 22.00 30.49
N ASP A 737 16.84 20.85 29.96
CA ASP A 737 17.40 20.27 28.74
C ASP A 737 16.64 20.65 27.46
N CYS A 738 15.67 21.55 27.59
CA CYS A 738 14.89 22.14 26.51
C CYS A 738 14.14 21.10 25.66
N ASP A 739 13.79 19.93 26.23
CA ASP A 739 13.09 18.86 25.53
C ASP A 739 11.56 19.04 25.46
N GLY A 740 11.06 20.12 26.07
CA GLY A 740 9.65 20.48 26.14
C GLY A 740 8.94 19.89 27.36
N THR A 741 9.65 19.21 28.27
CA THR A 741 9.12 18.61 29.49
C THR A 741 10.05 18.84 30.68
N ASP A 742 9.49 18.91 31.89
CA ASP A 742 10.26 18.94 33.15
C ASP A 742 10.10 17.55 33.80
N GLY A 743 11.13 16.68 33.71
CA GLY A 743 11.08 15.39 34.41
C GLY A 743 12.10 14.30 34.02
N PRO A 744 12.36 13.32 34.91
CA PRO A 744 13.51 12.41 34.79
C PRO A 744 13.28 11.24 33.81
N ILE A 745 14.28 11.04 32.95
CA ILE A 745 14.60 9.91 32.06
C ILE A 745 13.84 8.60 32.35
N SER A 746 12.95 8.17 31.42
CA SER A 746 13.06 6.89 30.68
C SER A 746 11.83 6.58 29.79
N ALA A 747 11.98 6.70 28.46
CA ALA A 747 11.36 5.85 27.42
C ALA A 747 11.80 6.36 26.02
N CYS A 748 12.35 5.49 25.16
CA CYS A 748 12.89 5.86 23.85
C CYS A 748 11.80 6.39 22.89
N GLN A 749 12.08 7.49 22.19
CA GLN A 749 11.17 8.19 21.28
C GLN A 749 11.65 8.02 19.80
N GLY A 750 10.76 7.66 18.87
CA GLY A 750 10.95 7.83 17.42
C GLY A 750 11.26 6.58 16.56
N SER A 751 10.95 6.66 15.26
CA SER A 751 10.86 5.57 14.26
C SER A 751 12.10 5.34 13.37
N ASP A 752 13.21 6.07 13.56
CA ASP A 752 14.43 5.99 12.72
C ASP A 752 15.59 5.21 13.36
N GLN A 753 15.27 4.16 14.15
CA GLN A 753 16.24 3.57 15.09
C GLN A 753 17.08 2.41 14.54
N LEU A 754 16.67 1.78 13.43
CA LEU A 754 17.42 0.68 12.80
C LEU A 754 17.77 1.02 11.35
N GLN A 755 19.03 0.82 10.98
CA GLN A 755 19.50 0.90 9.60
C GLN A 755 19.64 -0.51 9.01
N VAL A 756 19.13 -0.73 7.79
CA VAL A 756 19.34 -1.98 7.06
C VAL A 756 20.09 -1.69 5.77
N SER A 757 21.22 -2.38 5.58
CA SER A 757 22.10 -2.19 4.42
C SER A 757 22.46 -3.53 3.77
N GLU A 758 22.36 -3.64 2.44
CA GLU A 758 22.96 -4.76 1.71
C GLU A 758 24.47 -4.58 1.73
N VAL A 759 25.16 -5.54 2.34
CA VAL A 759 26.63 -5.55 2.44
C VAL A 759 27.23 -5.93 1.10
N CYS A 760 26.83 -7.08 0.55
CA CYS A 760 27.07 -7.49 -0.84
C CYS A 760 26.25 -8.73 -1.19
N SER A 761 26.40 -9.16 -2.43
CA SER A 761 25.75 -10.33 -3.02
C SER A 761 26.76 -11.19 -3.79
N THR A 762 26.60 -12.50 -3.66
CA THR A 762 27.32 -13.53 -4.43
C THR A 762 26.36 -14.20 -5.40
N ASN A 763 26.79 -15.24 -6.13
CA ASN A 763 25.87 -16.05 -6.92
C ASN A 763 24.86 -16.86 -6.08
N SER A 764 25.02 -16.92 -4.74
CA SER A 764 24.22 -17.82 -3.89
C SER A 764 23.69 -17.20 -2.61
N ASN A 765 24.27 -16.11 -2.10
CA ASN A 765 23.80 -15.42 -0.89
C ASN A 765 23.86 -13.89 -1.07
N VAL A 766 22.85 -13.21 -0.56
CA VAL A 766 22.87 -11.77 -0.25
C VAL A 766 23.09 -11.64 1.26
N TYR A 767 23.94 -10.69 1.64
CA TYR A 767 24.30 -10.40 3.02
C TYR A 767 23.74 -9.02 3.37
N TRP A 768 22.96 -8.91 4.43
CA TRP A 768 22.46 -7.64 4.96
C TRP A 768 22.98 -7.41 6.37
N GLU A 769 23.17 -6.15 6.72
CA GLU A 769 23.48 -5.69 8.06
C GLU A 769 22.31 -4.89 8.62
N ILE A 770 21.87 -5.22 9.84
CA ILE A 770 20.88 -4.47 10.61
C ILE A 770 21.63 -3.81 11.76
N THR A 771 21.67 -2.48 11.80
CA THR A 771 22.42 -1.71 12.80
C THR A 771 21.47 -0.91 13.67
N ASN A 772 21.67 -0.96 14.99
CA ASN A 772 20.98 -0.09 15.92
C ASN A 772 21.72 1.24 16.04
N LEU A 773 21.12 2.29 15.49
CA LEU A 773 21.66 3.65 15.56
C LEU A 773 21.15 4.42 16.79
N SER A 774 20.29 3.82 17.61
CA SER A 774 19.71 4.46 18.79
C SER A 774 20.64 4.40 20.00
N SER A 775 20.36 5.25 20.99
CA SER A 775 21.01 5.26 22.31
C SER A 775 20.42 4.23 23.29
N CYS A 776 19.48 3.38 22.86
CA CYS A 776 18.91 2.33 23.70
C CYS A 776 18.85 0.94 23.03
N ASN A 777 18.45 -0.09 23.77
CA ASN A 777 18.37 -1.45 23.25
C ASN A 777 17.10 -1.63 22.41
N VAL A 778 17.23 -2.28 21.25
CA VAL A 778 16.12 -2.56 20.33
C VAL A 778 15.95 -4.07 20.16
N ASP A 779 14.78 -4.57 20.52
CA ASP A 779 14.35 -5.93 20.22
C ASP A 779 13.52 -5.95 18.95
N GLY A 780 13.75 -6.94 18.09
CA GLY A 780 13.03 -7.05 16.84
C GLY A 780 13.10 -8.42 16.19
N ARG A 781 12.56 -8.51 14.98
CA ARG A 781 12.63 -9.69 14.13
C ARG A 781 12.89 -9.31 12.68
N TRP A 782 13.39 -10.24 11.90
CA TRP A 782 13.57 -10.07 10.46
C TRP A 782 12.96 -11.24 9.70
N GLU A 783 12.56 -10.99 8.46
CA GLU A 783 11.98 -11.95 7.53
C GLU A 783 12.59 -11.78 6.14
N LEU A 784 12.94 -12.89 5.50
CA LEU A 784 13.42 -12.92 4.13
C LEU A 784 12.29 -13.33 3.19
N ARG A 785 11.83 -12.42 2.32
CA ARG A 785 10.76 -12.65 1.34
C ARG A 785 11.36 -13.05 -0.02
N LYS A 786 10.78 -14.05 -0.70
CA LYS A 786 11.22 -14.55 -2.03
C LYS A 786 10.05 -14.66 -3.01
N SER A 787 10.29 -14.35 -4.29
CA SER A 787 9.22 -14.19 -5.29
C SER A 787 8.48 -15.46 -5.76
N SER A 788 8.87 -16.69 -5.37
CA SER A 788 8.29 -17.90 -6.01
C SER A 788 8.23 -19.21 -5.25
N SER A 789 8.31 -19.26 -3.90
CA SER A 789 7.83 -20.39 -3.06
C SER A 789 8.39 -20.33 -1.65
N THR A 790 7.53 -20.74 -0.70
CA THR A 790 7.80 -21.36 0.61
C THR A 790 9.28 -21.52 0.99
N GLY A 791 9.86 -20.43 1.49
CA GLY A 791 11.23 -20.40 1.99
C GLY A 791 11.55 -19.13 2.75
N ALA A 792 10.55 -18.55 3.44
CA ALA A 792 10.77 -17.45 4.34
C ALA A 792 11.66 -17.93 5.49
N SER A 793 12.88 -17.41 5.56
CA SER A 793 13.70 -17.53 6.76
C SER A 793 13.40 -16.31 7.60
N SER A 794 13.19 -16.51 8.89
CA SER A 794 13.00 -15.44 9.85
C SER A 794 13.87 -15.66 11.07
N GLY A 795 14.15 -14.59 11.79
CA GLY A 795 14.92 -14.62 13.02
C GLY A 795 14.54 -13.45 13.92
N SER A 796 14.93 -13.52 15.19
CA SER A 796 14.79 -12.44 16.16
C SER A 796 16.15 -11.88 16.55
N PHE A 797 16.19 -10.64 17.01
CA PHE A 797 17.39 -10.00 17.50
C PHE A 797 17.09 -9.10 18.70
N SER A 798 18.16 -8.81 19.44
CA SER A 798 18.24 -7.82 20.51
C SER A 798 19.55 -7.07 20.29
N LEU A 799 19.47 -5.81 19.89
CA LEU A 799 20.64 -4.98 19.58
C LEU A 799 20.79 -3.88 20.63
N THR A 800 21.95 -3.79 21.25
CA THR A 800 22.35 -2.64 22.08
C THR A 800 22.74 -1.44 21.21
N PRO A 801 22.89 -0.22 21.76
CA PRO A 801 23.32 0.95 20.99
C PRO A 801 24.59 0.69 20.18
N ALA A 802 24.58 1.08 18.90
CA ALA A 802 25.65 0.86 17.93
C ALA A 802 25.97 -0.61 17.60
N GLU A 803 25.16 -1.57 18.05
CA GLU A 803 25.32 -2.98 17.70
C GLU A 803 24.68 -3.29 16.34
N SER A 804 25.28 -4.23 15.60
CA SER A 804 24.73 -4.72 14.34
C SER A 804 24.67 -6.25 14.28
N ILE A 805 23.72 -6.78 13.51
CA ILE A 805 23.65 -8.20 13.16
C ILE A 805 23.66 -8.39 11.64
N GLU A 806 24.26 -9.50 11.20
CA GLU A 806 24.29 -9.88 9.79
C GLU A 806 23.23 -10.96 9.48
N VAL A 807 22.47 -10.75 8.40
CA VAL A 807 21.42 -11.66 7.92
C VAL A 807 21.78 -12.17 6.52
N VAL A 808 21.67 -13.49 6.29
CA VAL A 808 22.09 -14.15 5.05
C VAL A 808 20.91 -14.81 4.33
N SER A 809 20.70 -14.49 3.05
CA SER A 809 19.51 -14.87 2.26
C SER A 809 19.34 -16.37 1.94
N GLY A 810 20.45 -17.13 1.93
CA GLY A 810 20.53 -18.40 1.20
C GLY A 810 20.28 -18.27 -0.32
N THR A 811 20.28 -19.40 -1.06
CA THR A 811 20.28 -19.50 -2.55
C THR A 811 19.41 -18.45 -3.26
N ILE A 812 20.01 -17.72 -4.21
CA ILE A 812 19.48 -16.51 -4.87
C ILE A 812 18.73 -16.80 -6.18
N SER A 813 17.71 -15.96 -6.47
CA SER A 813 17.45 -15.43 -7.81
C SER A 813 17.54 -13.90 -7.75
N LYS A 814 18.39 -13.27 -8.58
CA LYS A 814 18.70 -11.83 -8.54
C LYS A 814 17.42 -10.99 -8.71
N GLY A 815 17.22 -9.96 -7.87
CA GLY A 815 16.02 -9.10 -7.88
C GLY A 815 14.74 -9.75 -7.33
N LYS A 816 14.85 -10.89 -6.63
CA LYS A 816 13.70 -11.67 -6.14
C LYS A 816 13.78 -11.99 -4.64
N THR A 817 14.60 -11.26 -3.89
CA THR A 817 14.78 -11.45 -2.44
C THR A 817 14.84 -10.11 -1.73
N GLN A 818 14.04 -9.97 -0.67
CA GLN A 818 13.91 -8.77 0.18
C GLN A 818 14.09 -9.19 1.64
N ILE A 819 14.77 -8.36 2.43
CA ILE A 819 14.74 -8.45 3.89
C ILE A 819 13.72 -7.44 4.42
N VAL A 820 12.89 -7.87 5.36
CA VAL A 820 11.98 -7.00 6.13
C VAL A 820 12.33 -7.15 7.59
N VAL A 821 12.53 -6.03 8.29
CA VAL A 821 12.93 -5.98 9.69
C VAL A 821 11.84 -5.27 10.47
N TYR A 822 11.31 -5.92 11.49
CA TYR A 822 10.23 -5.45 12.36
C TYR A 822 10.75 -5.17 13.76
N TRP A 823 10.30 -4.08 14.38
CA TRP A 823 10.52 -3.75 15.79
C TRP A 823 9.34 -2.95 16.32
N ASN A 824 9.23 -2.80 17.63
CA ASN A 824 8.22 -1.91 18.21
C ASN A 824 8.77 -0.48 18.27
N ASP A 825 7.99 0.48 17.78
CA ASP A 825 8.31 1.90 17.93
C ASP A 825 8.06 2.39 19.37
N SER A 826 8.27 3.69 19.57
CA SER A 826 8.11 4.37 20.86
C SER A 826 6.70 4.30 21.48
N ASN A 827 5.69 3.88 20.71
CA ASN A 827 4.31 3.70 21.17
C ASN A 827 3.95 2.22 21.38
N GLY A 828 4.91 1.30 21.19
CA GLY A 828 4.64 -0.14 21.21
C GLY A 828 3.92 -0.64 19.96
N LEU A 829 3.91 0.16 18.88
CA LEU A 829 3.35 -0.24 17.60
C LEU A 829 4.44 -0.92 16.77
N GLU A 830 4.13 -2.09 16.21
CA GLU A 830 5.07 -2.79 15.34
C GLU A 830 5.28 -2.00 14.04
N THR A 831 6.51 -1.52 13.84
CA THR A 831 6.97 -0.84 12.64
C THR A 831 7.94 -1.74 11.87
N SER A 832 8.27 -1.38 10.62
CA SER A 832 9.21 -2.16 9.81
C SER A 832 9.97 -1.34 8.78
N ILE A 833 11.17 -1.80 8.43
CA ILE A 833 11.97 -1.33 7.29
C ILE A 833 12.23 -2.51 6.36
N SER A 834 12.16 -2.30 5.05
CA SER A 834 12.46 -3.33 4.07
C SER A 834 13.53 -2.88 3.08
N GLN A 835 14.35 -3.83 2.65
CA GLN A 835 15.40 -3.58 1.67
C GLN A 835 15.47 -4.72 0.65
N ASN A 836 15.39 -4.36 -0.63
CA ASN A 836 15.57 -5.28 -1.73
C ASN A 836 17.06 -5.56 -1.97
N ALA A 837 17.37 -6.77 -2.43
CA ALA A 837 18.69 -7.06 -2.98
C ALA A 837 18.94 -6.23 -4.26
N SER A 838 19.72 -5.18 -4.12
CA SER A 838 20.30 -4.36 -5.19
C SER A 838 21.34 -5.12 -6.03
N GLY A 839 21.87 -6.22 -5.52
CA GLY A 839 22.78 -7.08 -6.27
C GLY A 839 24.17 -6.48 -6.38
N ILE A 840 24.62 -5.81 -5.31
CA ILE A 840 25.99 -5.30 -5.15
C ILE A 840 26.90 -6.52 -5.24
N GLU A 841 27.55 -6.75 -6.37
CA GLU A 841 28.53 -7.83 -6.45
C GLU A 841 29.61 -7.53 -5.41
N CYS A 842 30.05 -8.55 -4.67
CA CYS A 842 31.22 -8.42 -3.80
C CYS A 842 32.45 -8.12 -4.70
N SER A 843 32.60 -6.86 -5.12
CA SER A 843 33.61 -6.37 -6.05
C SER A 843 34.74 -5.73 -5.23
N GLY A 844 35.97 -6.02 -5.65
CA GLY A 844 37.17 -5.84 -4.84
C GLY A 844 37.46 -4.39 -4.45
N ALA A 845 37.03 -4.00 -3.25
CA ALA A 845 37.64 -2.95 -2.43
C ALA A 845 37.29 -3.12 -0.93
N LYS A 846 37.26 -4.37 -0.45
CA LYS A 846 37.56 -4.75 0.94
C LYS A 846 38.39 -6.03 0.82
N THR A 847 39.69 -5.88 0.93
CA THR A 847 40.65 -6.88 0.45
C THR A 847 40.66 -8.13 1.34
N ILE A 848 39.98 -9.18 0.90
CA ILE A 848 40.32 -10.57 1.24
C ILE A 848 41.61 -10.91 0.47
N LEU A 849 42.77 -10.66 1.08
CA LEU A 849 44.05 -11.20 0.59
C LEU A 849 44.24 -12.60 1.16
N SER A 850 43.67 -13.60 0.49
CA SER A 850 44.05 -14.99 0.73
C SER A 850 45.47 -15.21 0.18
N THR A 851 46.46 -15.34 1.05
CA THR A 851 47.69 -16.06 0.72
C THR A 851 47.66 -17.41 1.40
N ALA A 852 46.99 -18.37 0.76
CA ALA A 852 47.10 -19.84 0.87
C ALA A 852 47.21 -20.55 2.25
N THR A 853 47.21 -19.88 3.41
CA THR A 853 47.36 -20.54 4.72
C THR A 853 46.72 -19.83 5.93
N SER A 854 45.99 -18.73 5.79
CA SER A 854 45.50 -17.97 6.96
C SER A 854 44.00 -18.17 7.26
N ASP A 855 43.71 -18.89 8.33
CA ASP A 855 42.39 -19.11 8.94
C ASP A 855 41.88 -17.92 9.77
N LEU A 856 42.25 -16.67 9.45
CA LEU A 856 42.01 -15.49 10.31
C LEU A 856 41.48 -14.30 9.51
N ILE A 857 40.42 -13.66 10.02
CA ILE A 857 39.73 -12.47 9.50
C ILE A 857 39.75 -11.40 10.59
N ILE A 858 39.83 -10.11 10.21
CA ILE A 858 39.79 -8.98 11.16
C ILE A 858 38.66 -8.01 10.81
N SER A 859 37.91 -7.53 11.82
CA SER A 859 36.86 -6.52 11.63
C SER A 859 36.62 -5.67 12.89
N PRO A 860 36.46 -4.34 12.77
CA PRO A 860 36.74 -3.55 11.57
C PRO A 860 38.24 -3.54 11.23
N ASN A 861 38.64 -2.86 10.14
CA ASN A 861 40.05 -2.57 9.92
C ASN A 861 40.54 -1.73 11.13
N PRO A 862 41.69 -2.05 11.75
CA PRO A 862 42.21 -1.29 12.87
C PRO A 862 42.20 0.24 12.71
N ILE A 863 42.20 0.82 11.51
CA ILE A 863 42.12 2.29 11.33
C ILE A 863 40.77 2.89 11.74
N ALA A 864 39.70 2.11 11.63
CA ALA A 864 38.33 2.59 11.82
C ALA A 864 37.89 2.51 13.29
N ASP A 865 38.54 1.67 14.09
CA ASP A 865 38.26 1.49 15.51
C ASP A 865 39.51 0.88 16.19
N ASP A 866 39.86 1.41 17.36
CA ASP A 866 40.90 0.85 18.23
C ASP A 866 40.50 -0.56 18.73
N ARG A 867 39.21 -0.94 18.65
CA ARG A 867 38.72 -2.29 18.96
C ARG A 867 38.56 -3.13 17.70
N ILE A 868 39.42 -4.13 17.52
CA ILE A 868 39.28 -5.10 16.43
C ILE A 868 38.83 -6.48 16.91
N ARG A 869 38.08 -7.19 16.07
CA ARG A 869 37.70 -8.59 16.26
C ARG A 869 38.52 -9.48 15.35
N LEU A 870 39.22 -10.45 15.94
CA LEU A 870 39.93 -11.53 15.28
C LEU A 870 38.99 -12.73 15.15
N PHE A 871 38.56 -13.05 13.93
CA PHE A 871 37.72 -14.20 13.62
C PHE A 871 38.55 -15.32 13.02
N PHE A 872 38.49 -16.49 13.64
CA PHE A 872 39.13 -17.70 13.15
C PHE A 872 38.12 -18.56 12.38
N THR A 873 38.48 -19.02 11.18
CA THR A 873 37.60 -19.87 10.34
C THR A 873 37.31 -21.23 10.98
N GLN A 874 38.09 -21.61 11.99
CA GLN A 874 37.87 -22.75 12.89
C GLN A 874 38.13 -22.32 14.35
N PRO A 875 37.41 -22.89 15.34
CA PRO A 875 37.63 -22.55 16.74
C PRO A 875 39.07 -22.84 17.20
N ILE A 876 39.72 -21.85 17.80
CA ILE A 876 41.04 -22.01 18.44
C ILE A 876 40.88 -22.57 19.85
N SER A 877 41.83 -23.40 20.30
CA SER A 877 41.78 -24.03 21.63
C SER A 877 42.15 -23.05 22.75
N ALA A 878 41.69 -23.31 23.98
CA ALA A 878 42.11 -22.55 25.16
C ALA A 878 43.65 -22.51 25.29
N GLY A 879 44.19 -21.36 25.69
CA GLY A 879 45.63 -21.13 25.71
C GLY A 879 45.99 -19.64 25.79
N ILE A 880 47.26 -19.31 25.58
CA ILE A 880 47.71 -17.92 25.50
C ILE A 880 47.81 -17.55 24.02
N LEU A 881 47.06 -16.52 23.62
CA LEU A 881 47.15 -15.89 22.31
C LEU A 881 48.18 -14.76 22.38
N GLU A 882 49.22 -14.81 21.56
CA GLU A 882 50.12 -13.69 21.32
C GLU A 882 49.76 -12.98 20.01
N VAL A 883 49.41 -11.70 20.08
CA VAL A 883 49.14 -10.86 18.90
C VAL A 883 50.32 -9.93 18.69
N LYS A 884 50.92 -9.93 17.50
CA LYS A 884 52.07 -9.09 17.12
C LYS A 884 51.80 -8.44 15.77
N ILE A 885 52.07 -7.15 15.64
CA ILE A 885 51.89 -6.43 14.38
C ILE A 885 53.22 -5.86 13.93
N TYR A 886 53.54 -6.06 12.66
CA TYR A 886 54.78 -5.63 12.03
C TYR A 886 54.48 -4.68 10.87
N SER A 887 55.29 -3.64 10.70
CA SER A 887 55.35 -2.89 9.44
C SER A 887 55.94 -3.76 8.33
N THR A 888 55.70 -3.42 7.07
CA THR A 888 56.36 -4.07 5.91
C THR A 888 57.88 -3.93 5.87
N SER A 889 58.46 -3.01 6.65
CA SER A 889 59.92 -2.92 6.89
C SER A 889 60.44 -3.90 7.95
N GLY A 890 59.55 -4.69 8.57
CA GLY A 890 59.87 -5.73 9.55
C GLY A 890 59.95 -5.23 10.99
N ASN A 891 59.60 -3.98 11.27
CA ASN A 891 59.59 -3.43 12.63
C ASN A 891 58.28 -3.80 13.32
N MET A 892 58.36 -4.36 14.53
CA MET A 892 57.17 -4.64 15.35
C MET A 892 56.65 -3.32 15.93
N VAL A 893 55.37 -3.03 15.71
CA VAL A 893 54.70 -1.79 16.15
C VAL A 893 53.70 -2.03 17.27
N TYR A 894 53.27 -3.28 17.48
CA TYR A 894 52.35 -3.65 18.55
C TYR A 894 52.55 -5.11 18.99
N GLN A 895 52.37 -5.36 20.28
CA GLN A 895 52.37 -6.71 20.86
C GLN A 895 51.44 -6.79 22.07
N GLU A 896 50.57 -7.80 22.11
CA GLU A 896 49.76 -8.16 23.27
C GLU A 896 49.82 -9.69 23.51
N SER A 897 49.55 -10.10 24.75
CA SER A 897 49.31 -11.50 25.11
C SER A 897 48.02 -11.61 25.92
N ARG A 898 47.10 -12.47 25.48
CA ARG A 898 45.77 -12.60 26.06
C ARG A 898 45.44 -14.06 26.39
N GLU A 899 44.84 -14.30 27.55
CA GLU A 899 44.38 -15.63 27.94
C GLU A 899 43.03 -15.95 27.25
N VAL A 900 42.95 -17.11 26.61
CA VAL A 900 41.75 -17.64 25.96
C VAL A 900 41.19 -18.76 26.85
N PRO A 901 40.12 -18.51 27.61
CA PRO A 901 39.68 -19.42 28.68
C PRO A 901 38.95 -20.67 28.18
N ALA A 902 38.39 -20.64 26.97
CA ALA A 902 37.66 -21.73 26.33
C ALA A 902 37.79 -21.63 24.81
N PRO A 903 37.54 -22.73 24.06
CA PRO A 903 37.59 -22.67 22.61
C PRO A 903 36.61 -21.64 22.04
N THR A 904 37.10 -20.76 21.16
CA THR A 904 36.33 -19.69 20.53
C THR A 904 36.77 -19.51 19.09
N ASN A 905 35.88 -19.04 18.24
CA ASN A 905 36.17 -18.59 16.88
C ASN A 905 36.34 -17.07 16.79
N GLU A 906 36.15 -16.34 17.90
CA GLU A 906 36.23 -14.88 17.92
C GLU A 906 36.94 -14.38 19.18
N ILE A 907 37.83 -13.40 19.00
CA ILE A 907 38.54 -12.69 20.07
C ILE A 907 38.65 -11.21 19.72
N THR A 908 38.19 -10.33 20.61
CA THR A 908 38.41 -8.88 20.49
C THR A 908 39.80 -8.50 21.01
N VAL A 909 40.45 -7.50 20.42
CA VAL A 909 41.75 -6.95 20.82
C VAL A 909 41.68 -5.43 20.70
N GLU A 910 42.22 -4.71 21.68
CA GLU A 910 42.32 -3.24 21.62
C GLU A 910 43.72 -2.83 21.14
N ILE A 911 43.80 -2.08 20.05
CA ILE A 911 45.04 -1.68 19.38
C ILE A 911 45.05 -0.17 19.28
N ASP A 912 45.95 0.48 20.03
CA ASP A 912 46.30 1.88 19.80
C ASP A 912 47.24 1.98 18.59
N HIS A 913 46.72 2.54 17.50
CA HIS A 913 47.45 2.74 16.25
C HIS A 913 47.75 4.22 15.96
N SER A 914 47.51 5.14 16.91
CA SER A 914 47.66 6.60 16.72
C SER A 914 49.06 7.03 16.23
N SER A 915 50.09 6.29 16.64
CA SER A 915 51.51 6.58 16.33
C SER A 915 52.05 5.93 15.04
N TRP A 916 51.24 5.14 14.34
CA TRP A 916 51.69 4.39 13.16
C TRP A 916 51.65 5.26 11.89
N LEU A 917 52.60 5.08 10.97
CA LEU A 917 52.59 5.78 9.68
C LEU A 917 51.63 5.09 8.69
N GLU A 918 51.08 5.84 7.74
CA GLU A 918 50.35 5.30 6.58
C GLU A 918 51.18 4.23 5.86
N GLY A 919 50.58 3.07 5.60
CA GLY A 919 51.27 1.97 4.95
C GLY A 919 50.76 0.59 5.32
N VAL A 920 51.46 -0.45 4.84
CA VAL A 920 51.00 -1.83 4.96
C VAL A 920 51.61 -2.52 6.18
N TYR A 921 50.77 -3.23 6.92
CA TYR A 921 51.08 -3.93 8.17
C TYR A 921 50.69 -5.42 8.10
N ILE A 922 51.35 -6.23 8.92
CA ILE A 922 51.10 -7.67 9.06
C ILE A 922 50.77 -7.95 10.52
N LEU A 923 49.55 -8.42 10.79
CA LEU A 923 49.16 -8.97 12.08
C LEU A 923 49.45 -10.46 12.12
N ASN A 924 50.08 -10.91 13.20
CA ASN A 924 50.40 -12.29 13.51
C ASN A 924 49.76 -12.63 14.86
N ALA A 925 48.83 -13.57 14.86
CA ALA A 925 48.17 -14.13 16.03
C ALA A 925 48.66 -15.58 16.23
N GLU A 926 49.44 -15.80 17.28
CA GLU A 926 50.02 -17.10 17.62
C GLU A 926 49.35 -17.69 18.86
N ILE A 927 48.79 -18.90 18.76
CA ILE A 927 48.23 -19.62 19.90
C ILE A 927 48.69 -21.08 19.89
N ASN A 928 49.23 -21.55 21.01
CA ASN A 928 49.72 -22.93 21.16
C ASN A 928 50.72 -23.37 20.06
N GLY A 929 51.52 -22.44 19.52
CA GLY A 929 52.50 -22.68 18.45
C GLY A 929 51.92 -22.74 17.04
N VAL A 930 50.63 -22.44 16.86
CA VAL A 930 49.98 -22.24 15.55
C VAL A 930 49.90 -20.74 15.28
N ASN A 931 50.38 -20.33 14.10
CA ASN A 931 50.51 -18.94 13.72
C ASN A 931 49.48 -18.59 12.62
N HIS A 932 48.67 -17.57 12.86
CA HIS A 932 47.68 -17.05 11.94
C HIS A 932 48.08 -15.62 11.54
N GLN A 933 48.16 -15.34 10.24
CA GLN A 933 48.62 -14.03 9.74
C GLN A 933 47.61 -13.37 8.82
N ILE A 934 47.51 -12.05 8.90
CA ILE A 934 46.73 -11.25 7.97
C ILE A 934 47.45 -9.93 7.69
N GLN A 935 47.37 -9.49 6.44
CA GLN A 935 47.92 -8.21 5.99
C GLN A 935 46.79 -7.19 5.91
N PHE A 936 47.03 -5.98 6.41
CA PHE A 936 46.09 -4.86 6.34
C PHE A 936 46.84 -3.56 6.07
N ILE A 937 46.11 -2.54 5.63
CA ILE A 937 46.65 -1.21 5.32
C ILE A 937 46.20 -0.29 6.45
N LYS A 938 47.11 0.53 6.98
CA LYS A 938 46.78 1.76 7.70
C LYS A 938 46.69 2.88 6.68
#